data_AF-A0A537YD15-F1
#
_entry.id   AF-A0A537YD15-F1
#
_cell.length_a   1.000
_cell.length_b   1.000
_cell.length_c   1.000
_cell.angle_alpha   90.00
_cell.angle_beta   90.00
_cell.angle_gamma   90.00
#
_symmetry.space_group_name_H-M   'P 1'
#
loop_
_entity.id
_entity.type
_entity.pdbx_description
1 polymer ?
#
loop_
_entity_poly.entity_id
_entity_poly.type
_entity_poly.pdbx_seq_one_letter_code
_entity_poly.pdbx_strand_id
1 'polypeptide(L)'
;MGDRWLKRVGLASAAGLLALPLIPMMVASSSPVSTTINAQADSFASSWAPVSNYGRNQSLRTHASWPTRYAFLRFNVPSGSISKATLYLYSWTTNSRGVSVHPATSSWSERRVTYRSRPAMQRTYVRSGSVRAMRWSAIDVSRFVKSGGSYTFGIQDMSSSSISFSAREGKRTPHLRVTVAPLPSPSITLTGSPSPDPSISPSDSPSPSDSPSPSASPSPSGSPSGSVVTNAWSIFSDPSVGKPGYLSSFVDPNFGTTVTRIVGNAGTSFLNADGTSGVWGSDARQHYNDDQAWNADGSLLWLQNQSGGSPSHVILDGNTYQPAMKPCSNYSVYDDRWSPVLPHVREFRDGTTIGWFDIVQCKLLRSWTLPLSTTIDSEAGPSRNGAYWAQGDASTGKVLVIRMDPLPGLIGPAYDAQTNCGLSDCTIDHVAISPSAKFMLVHYAGDHDRILDVNPTTLALTPHVYPAGTPECSGHSSSNGFVYDVGHSDLSYDDGGNDIAVGQNRSWCPQTVGGVALGQVYSVRLSDGKVTSLIHTNTAQSYHVSCRDFARPGWCYASFWPGSGEAFNDEIIAFRLDGSGQVERLVNTHTDTSGCYRCESHPVPSPDGMRLLFASSWSVACGSTCGTQSNPQAYVVDTRALR
;
A
#
# COMPACT_ATOMS: atom_id res chain seq x y z
N MET A 1 90.63 19.96 0.10
CA MET A 1 91.37 20.89 0.96
C MET A 1 90.78 20.81 2.37
N GLY A 2 91.60 20.44 3.37
CA GLY A 2 91.32 20.51 4.82
C GLY A 2 90.51 19.32 5.36
N ASP A 3 91.04 18.26 6.00
CA ASP A 3 92.21 18.13 6.90
C ASP A 3 92.10 19.09 8.11
N ARG A 4 92.12 18.72 9.41
CA ARG A 4 92.37 17.51 10.25
C ARG A 4 91.64 17.75 11.61
N TRP A 5 91.56 16.92 12.67
CA TRP A 5 92.52 16.10 13.45
C TRP A 5 91.70 15.14 14.35
N LEU A 6 91.96 13.83 14.49
CA LEU A 6 93.10 13.12 15.09
C LEU A 6 93.19 13.14 16.64
N LYS A 7 92.93 11.98 17.27
CA LYS A 7 93.79 11.20 18.23
C LYS A 7 93.01 9.94 18.69
N ARG A 8 93.45 8.71 18.38
CA ARG A 8 94.50 7.87 19.03
C ARG A 8 94.11 7.35 20.43
N VAL A 9 94.36 6.10 20.85
CA VAL A 9 94.61 4.77 20.23
C VAL A 9 94.75 3.74 21.38
N GLY A 10 94.39 2.45 21.17
CA GLY A 10 94.79 1.33 22.05
C GLY A 10 93.75 0.19 22.06
N LEU A 11 93.87 -0.87 21.24
CA LEU A 11 94.79 -2.04 21.32
C LEU A 11 94.25 -3.22 22.16
N ALA A 12 93.69 -4.24 21.50
CA ALA A 12 94.06 -5.66 21.69
C ALA A 12 93.36 -6.62 20.69
N SER A 13 94.17 -7.24 19.84
CA SER A 13 94.12 -8.58 19.19
C SER A 13 92.82 -9.35 18.92
N ALA A 14 92.74 -9.80 17.66
CA ALA A 14 91.70 -10.58 17.02
C ALA A 14 91.58 -12.07 17.43
N ALA A 15 90.35 -12.60 17.29
CA ALA A 15 90.04 -13.93 16.76
C ALA A 15 88.65 -13.88 16.10
N GLY A 16 88.48 -14.46 14.91
CA GLY A 16 87.27 -14.24 14.09
C GLY A 16 86.15 -15.24 14.33
N LEU A 17 84.92 -14.74 14.54
CA LEU A 17 83.68 -15.43 14.23
C LEU A 17 82.87 -14.58 13.23
N LEU A 18 82.26 -15.22 12.23
CA LEU A 18 81.34 -14.58 11.29
C LEU A 18 80.01 -14.25 11.98
N ALA A 19 79.90 -13.01 12.47
CA ALA A 19 78.61 -12.44 12.86
C ALA A 19 77.88 -11.92 11.61
N LEU A 20 76.82 -12.62 11.19
CA LEU A 20 75.85 -12.07 10.25
C LEU A 20 75.18 -10.84 10.88
N PRO A 21 75.14 -9.68 10.20
CA PRO A 21 74.49 -8.50 10.75
C PRO A 21 72.98 -8.72 10.82
N LEU A 22 72.38 -8.57 12.01
CA LEU A 22 70.94 -8.32 12.10
C LEU A 22 70.65 -6.99 11.40
N ILE A 23 70.12 -7.07 10.18
CA ILE A 23 69.48 -5.94 9.54
C ILE A 23 68.17 -5.69 10.32
N PRO A 24 67.97 -4.54 10.97
CA PRO A 24 66.69 -4.21 11.57
C PRO A 24 65.68 -4.05 10.44
N MET A 25 64.76 -5.01 10.32
CA MET A 25 63.71 -4.99 9.32
C MET A 25 62.77 -3.81 9.63
N MET A 26 62.94 -2.70 8.91
CA MET A 26 62.07 -1.54 9.04
C MET A 26 60.65 -1.93 8.63
N VAL A 27 59.79 -2.14 9.62
CA VAL A 27 58.36 -2.34 9.39
C VAL A 27 57.80 -1.02 8.87
N ALA A 28 57.53 -0.96 7.57
CA ALA A 28 56.88 0.18 6.94
C ALA A 28 55.42 0.23 7.39
N SER A 29 55.15 0.94 8.49
CA SER A 29 53.80 1.29 8.92
C SER A 29 53.10 2.07 7.80
N SER A 30 52.18 1.42 7.09
CA SER A 30 51.37 2.11 6.09
C SER A 30 50.51 3.17 6.77
N SER A 31 50.40 4.35 6.14
CA SER A 31 49.59 5.43 6.70
C SER A 31 48.10 5.14 6.49
N PRO A 32 47.21 5.53 7.42
CA PRO A 32 45.78 5.31 7.29
C PRO A 32 45.21 6.06 6.08
N VAL A 33 44.57 5.32 5.16
CA VAL A 33 44.07 5.85 3.89
C VAL A 33 42.64 6.35 4.05
N SER A 34 42.34 7.57 3.59
CA SER A 34 40.99 8.12 3.56
C SER A 34 40.34 7.94 2.19
N THR A 35 39.16 7.31 2.16
CA THR A 35 38.40 7.02 0.94
C THR A 35 37.04 7.70 1.00
N THR A 36 36.60 8.31 -0.10
CA THR A 36 35.24 8.85 -0.25
C THR A 36 34.35 7.82 -0.94
N ILE A 37 33.19 7.55 -0.36
CA ILE A 37 32.19 6.59 -0.83
C ILE A 37 30.89 7.36 -1.11
N ASN A 38 30.42 7.35 -2.34
CA ASN A 38 29.14 7.96 -2.70
C ASN A 38 27.96 7.08 -2.23
N ALA A 39 26.79 7.70 -1.99
CA ALA A 39 25.58 6.93 -1.70
C ALA A 39 25.24 5.99 -2.87
N GLN A 40 25.09 4.70 -2.58
CA GLN A 40 24.61 3.71 -3.55
C GLN A 40 23.11 3.88 -3.80
N ALA A 41 22.36 4.23 -2.77
CA ALA A 41 20.94 4.50 -2.84
C ALA A 41 20.54 5.63 -1.87
N ASP A 42 19.63 6.51 -2.29
CA ASP A 42 18.93 7.43 -1.39
C ASP A 42 17.44 7.65 -1.72
N SER A 43 16.66 7.94 -0.68
CA SER A 43 15.27 8.38 -0.80
C SER A 43 14.88 9.03 0.51
N PHE A 44 13.84 9.85 0.51
CA PHE A 44 13.07 10.07 1.73
C PHE A 44 11.77 9.27 1.68
N ALA A 45 11.10 9.19 2.82
CA ALA A 45 9.77 8.62 2.96
C ALA A 45 8.92 9.59 3.78
N SER A 46 7.67 9.80 3.39
CA SER A 46 6.77 10.78 4.02
C SER A 46 5.46 10.14 4.46
N SER A 47 5.03 10.42 5.69
CA SER A 47 3.70 10.00 6.17
C SER A 47 2.54 10.72 5.46
N TRP A 48 2.84 11.70 4.59
CA TRP A 48 1.87 12.39 3.74
C TRP A 48 1.35 11.50 2.60
N ALA A 49 2.23 10.68 2.04
CA ALA A 49 1.91 9.81 0.92
C ALA A 49 2.62 8.48 1.17
N PRO A 50 2.05 7.64 2.07
CA PRO A 50 2.80 6.58 2.70
C PRO A 50 3.19 5.43 1.77
N VAL A 51 2.62 5.39 0.56
CA VAL A 51 2.93 4.46 -0.54
C VAL A 51 3.78 5.08 -1.66
N SER A 52 4.08 6.38 -1.62
CA SER A 52 4.90 7.03 -2.66
C SER A 52 6.39 6.77 -2.47
N ASN A 53 7.08 6.55 -3.59
CA ASN A 53 8.53 6.49 -3.67
C ASN A 53 9.13 7.86 -4.06
N TYR A 54 10.27 8.21 -3.48
CA TYR A 54 10.96 9.48 -3.76
C TYR A 54 12.43 9.30 -4.19
N GLY A 55 12.86 8.07 -4.53
CA GLY A 55 14.24 7.72 -4.91
C GLY A 55 14.66 8.16 -6.32
N ARG A 56 14.04 9.22 -6.83
CA ARG A 56 14.44 9.97 -8.04
C ARG A 56 14.50 11.49 -7.78
N ASN A 57 14.15 11.95 -6.58
CA ASN A 57 14.06 13.37 -6.28
C ASN A 57 15.46 13.92 -6.02
N GLN A 58 15.82 15.05 -6.64
CA GLN A 58 17.09 15.75 -6.42
C GLN A 58 17.30 16.30 -4.99
N SER A 59 16.36 16.07 -4.07
CA SER A 59 16.45 16.51 -2.68
C SER A 59 15.75 15.55 -1.72
N LEU A 60 16.46 15.24 -0.63
CA LEU A 60 15.95 14.49 0.51
C LEU A 60 15.27 15.45 1.48
N ARG A 61 14.16 15.02 2.10
CA ARG A 61 13.39 15.81 3.06
C ARG A 61 13.34 15.12 4.42
N THR A 62 13.52 15.88 5.49
CA THR A 62 13.22 15.45 6.86
C THR A 62 12.25 16.41 7.54
N HIS A 63 11.43 15.90 8.45
CA HIS A 63 10.48 16.68 9.25
C HIS A 63 10.03 15.85 10.45
N ALA A 64 10.06 16.39 11.67
CA ALA A 64 9.76 15.63 12.88
C ALA A 64 8.26 15.49 13.18
N SER A 65 7.49 16.52 12.86
CA SER A 65 6.04 16.58 13.04
C SER A 65 5.30 16.08 11.79
N TRP A 66 3.98 15.93 11.86
CA TRP A 66 3.20 15.50 10.71
C TRP A 66 3.21 16.57 9.58
N PRO A 67 3.32 16.17 8.30
CA PRO A 67 3.68 14.83 7.85
C PRO A 67 5.15 14.53 8.15
N THR A 68 5.39 13.44 8.87
CA THR A 68 6.73 13.05 9.31
C THR A 68 7.53 12.60 8.10
N ARG A 69 8.79 13.06 8.01
CA ARG A 69 9.68 12.73 6.89
C ARG A 69 11.02 12.23 7.42
N TYR A 70 11.42 11.07 6.92
CA TYR A 70 12.71 10.44 7.20
C TYR A 70 13.49 10.30 5.89
N ALA A 71 14.77 10.64 5.90
CA ALA A 71 15.65 10.40 4.76
C ALA A 71 16.53 9.16 5.02
N PHE A 72 16.86 8.41 3.97
CA PHE A 72 17.62 7.17 4.04
C PHE A 72 18.76 7.20 3.02
N LEU A 73 19.95 6.80 3.46
CA LEU A 73 21.17 6.71 2.63
C LEU A 73 21.79 5.33 2.81
N ARG A 74 22.11 4.62 1.73
CA ARG A 74 22.89 3.37 1.78
C ARG A 74 24.28 3.52 1.14
N PHE A 75 25.30 3.00 1.82
CA PHE A 75 26.69 3.01 1.39
C PHE A 75 27.28 1.60 1.43
N ASN A 76 28.12 1.26 0.44
CA ASN A 76 28.93 0.05 0.46
C ASN A 76 30.36 0.43 0.85
N VAL A 77 30.77 0.04 2.06
CA VAL A 77 32.10 0.34 2.61
C VAL A 77 33.07 -0.78 2.23
N PRO A 78 34.25 -0.45 1.66
CA PRO A 78 35.28 -1.44 1.31
C PRO A 78 35.73 -2.29 2.51
N SER A 79 36.19 -3.52 2.23
CA SER A 79 36.77 -4.41 3.22
C SER A 79 38.00 -3.80 3.92
N GLY A 80 38.14 -4.08 5.21
CA GLY A 80 39.17 -3.51 6.08
C GLY A 80 38.59 -3.00 7.40
N SER A 81 39.45 -2.68 8.37
CA SER A 81 39.06 -2.08 9.65
C SER A 81 38.90 -0.57 9.51
N ILE A 82 37.76 -0.03 9.91
CA ILE A 82 37.45 1.39 9.76
C ILE A 82 37.68 2.11 11.10
N SER A 83 38.69 2.99 11.15
CA SER A 83 39.04 3.76 12.34
C SER A 83 38.21 5.04 12.48
N LYS A 84 37.81 5.62 11.35
CA LYS A 84 36.95 6.82 11.31
C LYS A 84 35.97 6.75 10.14
N ALA A 85 34.74 7.21 10.35
CA ALA A 85 33.73 7.39 9.32
C ALA A 85 32.97 8.70 9.55
N THR A 86 32.87 9.55 8.53
CA THR A 86 32.21 10.86 8.59
C THR A 86 31.25 11.00 7.42
N LEU A 87 29.96 11.14 7.75
CA LEU A 87 28.88 11.35 6.79
C LEU A 87 28.79 12.83 6.44
N TYR A 88 28.74 13.16 5.15
CA TYR A 88 28.60 14.51 4.64
C TYR A 88 27.24 14.71 3.98
N LEU A 89 26.46 15.66 4.51
CA LEU A 89 25.15 16.07 4.00
C LEU A 89 25.19 17.53 3.58
N TYR A 90 24.74 17.87 2.38
CA TYR A 90 24.62 19.26 1.95
C TYR A 90 23.19 19.76 2.15
N SER A 91 23.00 20.81 2.98
CA SER A 91 21.68 21.37 3.27
C SER A 91 21.35 22.58 2.40
N TRP A 92 20.11 22.64 1.92
CA TRP A 92 19.51 23.81 1.28
C TRP A 92 18.79 24.73 2.27
N THR A 93 18.50 24.27 3.50
CA THR A 93 17.81 25.03 4.54
C THR A 93 18.63 25.13 5.83
N THR A 94 18.30 26.12 6.68
CA THR A 94 18.89 26.29 8.02
C THR A 94 17.93 25.75 9.07
N ASN A 95 18.42 24.94 10.01
CA ASN A 95 17.65 24.43 11.15
C ASN A 95 18.59 24.39 12.37
N SER A 96 18.15 24.99 13.47
CA SER A 96 18.96 25.25 14.66
C SER A 96 19.28 24.00 15.49
N ARG A 97 18.52 22.90 15.31
CA ARG A 97 18.74 21.62 16.01
C ARG A 97 19.37 20.55 15.12
N GLY A 98 19.10 20.61 13.81
CA GLY A 98 19.58 19.66 12.81
C GLY A 98 18.89 18.31 12.88
N VAL A 99 19.66 17.24 12.65
CA VAL A 99 19.17 15.86 12.52
C VAL A 99 19.83 14.90 13.51
N SER A 100 19.12 13.83 13.85
CA SER A 100 19.69 12.60 14.37
C SER A 100 19.94 11.61 13.22
N VAL A 101 21.08 10.92 13.28
CA VAL A 101 21.49 9.91 12.29
C VAL A 101 21.56 8.55 12.97
N HIS A 102 20.74 7.62 12.52
CA HIS A 102 20.48 6.30 13.08
C HIS A 102 20.99 5.22 12.11
N PRO A 103 21.57 4.10 12.58
CA PRO A 103 21.69 2.90 11.77
C PRO A 103 20.29 2.38 11.39
N ALA A 104 20.13 1.81 10.20
CA ALA A 104 18.88 1.22 9.73
C ALA A 104 19.08 -0.07 8.93
N THR A 105 18.01 -0.83 8.70
CA THR A 105 18.04 -2.06 7.90
C THR A 105 18.47 -1.78 6.45
N SER A 106 19.34 -2.62 5.88
CA SER A 106 19.94 -2.37 4.55
C SER A 106 19.29 -3.09 3.37
N SER A 107 18.29 -3.93 3.62
CA SER A 107 17.58 -4.77 2.63
C SER A 107 16.56 -4.02 1.74
N TRP A 108 16.61 -2.69 1.68
CA TRP A 108 15.65 -1.86 0.96
C TRP A 108 16.05 -1.61 -0.51
N SER A 109 15.07 -1.21 -1.32
CA SER A 109 15.29 -0.81 -2.72
C SER A 109 14.92 0.66 -2.91
N GLU A 110 15.84 1.43 -3.48
CA GLU A 110 15.69 2.85 -3.78
C GLU A 110 14.41 3.18 -4.53
N ARG A 111 14.03 2.32 -5.47
CA ARG A 111 12.89 2.51 -6.39
C ARG A 111 11.57 1.96 -5.84
N ARG A 112 11.58 1.34 -4.65
CA ARG A 112 10.40 0.68 -4.04
C ARG A 112 10.19 1.06 -2.57
N VAL A 113 11.10 1.84 -1.96
CA VAL A 113 10.93 2.32 -0.59
C VAL A 113 9.80 3.35 -0.53
N THR A 114 8.91 3.16 0.43
CA THR A 114 7.79 4.06 0.75
C THR A 114 7.85 4.40 2.24
N TYR A 115 6.85 5.09 2.79
CA TYR A 115 6.78 5.23 4.25
C TYR A 115 6.44 3.91 4.94
N ARG A 116 5.59 3.06 4.34
CA ARG A 116 5.27 1.74 4.89
C ARG A 116 6.49 0.81 4.86
N SER A 117 7.21 0.75 3.75
CA SER A 117 8.39 -0.13 3.57
C SER A 117 9.73 0.51 3.96
N ARG A 118 9.71 1.62 4.74
CA ARG A 118 10.92 2.37 5.10
C ARG A 118 11.90 1.53 5.95
N PRO A 119 13.23 1.70 5.77
CA PRO A 119 14.22 1.07 6.64
C PRO A 119 13.93 1.31 8.13
N ALA A 120 13.91 0.23 8.91
CA ALA A 120 13.68 0.30 10.34
C ALA A 120 14.91 0.93 11.01
N MET A 121 14.74 2.12 11.62
CA MET A 121 15.80 2.84 12.30
C MET A 121 16.02 2.28 13.71
N GLN A 122 17.28 2.09 14.08
CA GLN A 122 17.65 1.70 15.44
C GLN A 122 17.47 2.87 16.43
N ARG A 123 17.27 2.56 17.71
CA ARG A 123 17.12 3.58 18.78
C ARG A 123 18.40 4.39 19.04
N THR A 124 19.56 3.88 18.66
CA THR A 124 20.86 4.57 18.80
C THR A 124 21.09 5.56 17.67
N TYR A 125 21.66 6.73 17.99
CA TYR A 125 21.95 7.76 16.99
C TYR A 125 23.16 8.62 17.37
N VAL A 126 23.63 9.41 16.40
CA VAL A 126 24.48 10.59 16.60
C VAL A 126 23.72 11.85 16.17
N ARG A 127 24.15 13.04 16.62
CA ARG A 127 23.53 14.33 16.26
C ARG A 127 24.41 15.08 15.28
N SER A 128 23.81 15.78 14.31
CA SER A 128 24.55 16.70 13.43
C SER A 128 24.94 18.02 14.09
N GLY A 129 24.25 18.42 15.16
CA GLY A 129 24.19 19.82 15.58
C GLY A 129 23.43 20.68 14.56
N SER A 130 23.47 22.01 14.73
CA SER A 130 22.78 22.93 13.81
C SER A 130 23.25 22.77 12.35
N VAL A 131 22.29 22.78 11.42
CA VAL A 131 22.56 22.74 9.97
C VAL A 131 22.28 24.12 9.37
N ARG A 132 23.08 24.53 8.39
CA ARG A 132 22.97 25.84 7.73
C ARG A 132 22.72 25.66 6.25
N ALA A 133 21.86 26.51 5.68
CA ALA A 133 21.61 26.55 4.25
C ALA A 133 22.92 26.76 3.46
N MET A 134 22.98 26.13 2.29
CA MET A 134 24.09 26.18 1.35
C MET A 134 25.44 25.71 1.92
N ARG A 135 25.42 24.79 2.90
CA ARG A 135 26.62 24.25 3.55
C ARG A 135 26.58 22.73 3.74
N TRP A 136 27.77 22.15 3.82
CA TRP A 136 27.99 20.77 4.24
C TRP A 136 27.96 20.66 5.77
N SER A 137 27.24 19.67 6.29
CA SER A 137 27.37 19.16 7.65
C SER A 137 28.21 17.89 7.63
N ALA A 138 29.26 17.85 8.46
CA ALA A 138 30.12 16.69 8.64
C ALA A 138 29.76 16.01 9.97
N ILE A 139 29.25 14.78 9.91
CA ILE A 139 28.66 14.06 11.04
C ILE A 139 29.49 12.82 11.33
N ASP A 140 30.05 12.71 12.54
CA ASP A 140 30.85 11.55 12.93
C ASP A 140 29.95 10.32 13.16
N VAL A 141 30.10 9.31 12.32
CA VAL A 141 29.38 8.02 12.37
C VAL A 141 30.34 6.85 12.64
N SER A 142 31.57 7.12 13.11
CA SER A 142 32.63 6.12 13.38
C SER A 142 32.24 5.09 14.45
N ARG A 143 31.18 5.34 15.22
CA ARG A 143 30.62 4.36 16.17
C ARG A 143 29.73 3.30 15.51
N PHE A 144 29.29 3.53 14.27
CA PHE A 144 28.41 2.62 13.52
C PHE A 144 29.15 1.87 12.41
N VAL A 145 30.17 2.48 11.81
CA VAL A 145 31.00 1.88 10.75
C VAL A 145 32.35 1.46 11.34
N LYS A 146 32.55 0.15 11.50
CA LYS A 146 33.77 -0.44 12.08
C LYS A 146 34.55 -1.34 11.12
N SER A 147 33.91 -1.81 10.07
CA SER A 147 34.48 -2.69 9.06
C SER A 147 33.89 -2.35 7.68
N GLY A 148 34.34 -3.06 6.64
CA GLY A 148 33.60 -3.12 5.37
C GLY A 148 32.21 -3.75 5.55
N GLY A 149 31.31 -3.42 4.62
CA GLY A 149 29.92 -3.88 4.61
C GLY A 149 28.93 -2.88 4.02
N SER A 150 27.66 -3.27 3.92
CA SER A 150 26.56 -2.38 3.55
C SER A 150 26.00 -1.67 4.78
N TYR A 151 26.00 -0.35 4.77
CA TYR A 151 25.49 0.50 5.86
C TYR A 151 24.37 1.40 5.37
N THR A 152 23.21 1.34 6.03
CA THR A 152 22.11 2.29 5.83
C THR A 152 22.01 3.22 7.02
N PHE A 153 21.91 4.52 6.75
CA PHE A 153 21.61 5.55 7.74
C PHE A 153 20.20 6.10 7.52
N GLY A 154 19.37 6.05 8.56
CA GLY A 154 18.13 6.81 8.66
C GLY A 154 18.39 8.18 9.30
N ILE A 155 17.79 9.22 8.74
CA ILE A 155 17.99 10.62 9.14
C ILE A 155 16.63 11.19 9.55
N GLN A 156 16.55 11.67 10.80
CA GLN A 156 15.35 12.22 11.40
C GLN A 156 15.60 13.67 11.85
N ASP A 157 14.64 14.56 11.59
CA ASP A 157 14.69 15.95 12.05
C ASP A 157 14.56 16.04 13.58
N MET A 158 15.28 16.97 14.20
CA MET A 158 15.20 17.25 15.63
C MET A 158 14.38 18.52 15.96
N SER A 159 13.75 19.14 14.95
CA SER A 159 12.85 20.28 15.07
C SER A 159 11.56 20.11 14.24
N SER A 160 10.61 21.01 14.45
CA SER A 160 9.37 21.15 13.66
C SER A 160 9.55 21.92 12.34
N SER A 161 10.78 22.27 11.94
CA SER A 161 11.08 23.01 10.71
C SER A 161 11.86 22.15 9.71
N SER A 162 11.17 21.73 8.64
CA SER A 162 11.66 20.73 7.68
C SER A 162 13.02 21.07 7.07
N ILE A 163 13.92 20.09 7.04
CA ILE A 163 15.22 20.20 6.38
C ILE A 163 15.16 19.62 4.97
N SER A 164 15.81 20.30 4.02
CA SER A 164 16.00 19.82 2.65
C SER A 164 17.49 19.63 2.39
N PHE A 165 17.92 18.38 2.17
CA PHE A 165 19.29 18.06 1.77
C PHE A 165 19.34 17.77 0.26
N SER A 166 20.52 17.87 -0.36
CA SER A 166 20.73 17.33 -1.71
C SER A 166 20.64 15.80 -1.68
N ALA A 167 19.99 15.21 -2.68
CA ALA A 167 20.01 13.77 -2.93
C ALA A 167 21.17 13.35 -3.86
N ARG A 168 21.25 12.06 -4.19
CA ARG A 168 22.17 11.47 -5.17
C ARG A 168 21.91 11.96 -6.58
N GLU A 169 20.66 12.25 -6.95
CA GLU A 169 20.29 12.88 -8.22
C GLU A 169 20.57 14.40 -8.23
N GLY A 170 20.96 14.98 -7.09
CA GLY A 170 21.32 16.38 -6.96
C GLY A 170 22.81 16.66 -7.21
N LYS A 171 23.15 17.91 -7.54
CA LYS A 171 24.54 18.34 -7.85
C LYS A 171 25.55 18.23 -6.69
N ARG A 172 25.11 17.92 -5.46
CA ARG A 172 25.94 17.90 -4.24
C ARG A 172 25.67 16.63 -3.43
N THR A 173 26.00 15.50 -4.03
CA THR A 173 25.60 14.15 -3.58
C THR A 173 26.07 13.81 -2.16
N PRO A 174 25.21 13.19 -1.33
CA PRO A 174 25.62 12.64 -0.04
C PRO A 174 26.75 11.62 -0.19
N HIS A 175 27.76 11.73 0.68
CA HIS A 175 28.92 10.85 0.65
C HIS A 175 29.44 10.55 2.07
N LEU A 176 30.05 9.38 2.22
CA LEU A 176 30.69 8.92 3.44
C LEU A 176 32.21 8.95 3.22
N ARG A 177 32.96 9.67 4.05
CA ARG A 177 34.42 9.55 4.09
C ARG A 177 34.81 8.56 5.19
N VAL A 178 35.49 7.49 4.81
CA VAL A 178 36.05 6.52 5.75
C VAL A 178 37.57 6.66 5.80
N THR A 179 38.16 6.27 6.93
CA THR A 179 39.60 6.07 7.09
C THR A 179 39.82 4.60 7.42
N VAL A 180 40.52 3.90 6.54
CA VAL A 180 40.87 2.49 6.72
C VAL A 180 42.16 2.43 7.53
N ALA A 181 42.14 1.68 8.62
CA ALA A 181 43.33 1.35 9.39
C ALA A 181 44.17 0.31 8.62
N PRO A 182 45.51 0.40 8.66
CA PRO A 182 46.38 -0.67 8.18
C PRO A 182 45.98 -2.03 8.75
N LEU A 183 46.05 -3.08 7.92
CA LEU A 183 46.13 -4.43 8.48
C LEU A 183 47.48 -4.57 9.21
N PRO A 184 47.54 -5.25 10.36
CA PRO A 184 48.81 -5.63 10.95
C PRO A 184 49.57 -6.53 9.96
N SER A 185 50.86 -6.26 9.75
CA SER A 185 51.70 -7.12 8.91
C SER A 185 51.75 -8.54 9.49
N PRO A 186 51.62 -9.59 8.66
CA PRO A 186 51.73 -10.96 9.14
C PRO A 186 53.16 -11.25 9.59
N SER A 187 53.35 -11.55 10.88
CA SER A 187 54.60 -12.11 11.39
C SER A 187 54.72 -13.56 10.91
N ILE A 188 55.65 -13.81 9.98
CA ILE A 188 55.96 -15.17 9.52
C ILE A 188 56.80 -15.86 10.62
N THR A 189 56.19 -16.83 11.31
CA THR A 189 56.93 -17.76 12.16
C THR A 189 57.26 -19.00 11.33
N LEU A 190 58.55 -19.22 11.04
CA LEU A 190 59.02 -20.41 10.33
C LEU A 190 59.27 -21.56 11.32
N THR A 191 58.40 -22.56 11.31
CA THR A 191 58.65 -23.90 11.88
C THR A 191 58.44 -24.94 10.79
N GLY A 192 59.39 -25.87 10.64
CA GLY A 192 59.60 -26.56 9.36
C GLY A 192 59.26 -28.06 9.32
N SER A 193 59.28 -28.55 8.07
CA SER A 193 59.48 -29.93 7.60
C SER A 193 58.38 -31.00 7.84
N PRO A 194 57.91 -31.71 6.79
CA PRO A 194 56.95 -32.82 6.89
C PRO A 194 57.57 -34.23 6.72
N SER A 195 56.97 -35.25 7.36
CA SER A 195 57.16 -36.69 7.06
C SER A 195 56.09 -37.54 7.81
N PRO A 196 55.88 -38.85 7.52
CA PRO A 196 54.70 -39.26 6.73
C PRO A 196 53.72 -40.25 7.43
N ASP A 197 52.71 -40.68 6.65
CA ASP A 197 51.67 -41.74 6.86
C ASP A 197 52.23 -43.09 7.39
N PRO A 198 51.43 -44.10 7.91
CA PRO A 198 50.13 -44.57 7.36
C PRO A 198 49.05 -45.16 8.34
N SER A 199 47.86 -45.57 7.81
CA SER A 199 47.24 -46.94 7.96
C SER A 199 45.69 -47.08 8.09
N ILE A 200 45.01 -47.37 6.96
CA ILE A 200 44.03 -48.48 6.68
C ILE A 200 43.01 -49.01 7.75
N SER A 201 41.68 -48.84 7.45
CA SER A 201 40.46 -49.73 7.51
C SER A 201 40.23 -50.85 8.57
N PRO A 202 39.04 -51.55 8.61
CA PRO A 202 37.73 -51.39 7.92
C PRO A 202 36.54 -51.16 8.91
N SER A 203 35.30 -50.85 8.51
CA SER A 203 34.20 -51.74 8.02
C SER A 203 32.86 -50.96 8.16
N ASP A 204 31.65 -51.31 7.69
CA ASP A 204 31.08 -52.46 6.95
C ASP A 204 29.85 -51.99 6.10
N SER A 205 29.02 -52.92 5.57
CA SER A 205 27.73 -52.68 4.85
C SER A 205 26.67 -53.72 5.32
N PRO A 206 25.34 -53.58 5.06
CA PRO A 206 24.77 -53.84 3.72
C PRO A 206 23.51 -53.02 3.31
N SER A 207 23.08 -53.22 2.06
CA SER A 207 21.81 -52.80 1.39
C SER A 207 20.79 -54.00 1.40
N PRO A 208 19.62 -54.08 0.68
CA PRO A 208 18.98 -53.18 -0.32
C PRO A 208 17.41 -53.09 -0.35
N SER A 209 16.91 -52.37 -1.38
CA SER A 209 15.71 -52.67 -2.23
C SER A 209 14.25 -52.24 -1.93
N ASP A 210 13.69 -51.57 -2.97
CA ASP A 210 12.36 -51.70 -3.64
C ASP A 210 11.00 -51.31 -3.00
N SER A 211 10.34 -50.32 -3.65
CA SER A 211 8.95 -50.23 -4.21
C SER A 211 7.71 -50.82 -3.48
N PRO A 212 6.44 -50.39 -3.77
CA PRO A 212 5.97 -49.49 -4.85
C PRO A 212 4.91 -48.43 -4.42
N SER A 213 4.28 -47.77 -5.41
CA SER A 213 3.13 -46.85 -5.27
C SER A 213 1.76 -47.56 -5.20
N PRO A 214 0.75 -46.92 -4.59
CA PRO A 214 -0.60 -46.83 -5.17
C PRO A 214 -1.09 -45.37 -5.25
N SER A 215 -1.61 -44.90 -6.39
CA SER A 215 -3.02 -44.99 -6.83
C SER A 215 -4.02 -44.15 -6.02
N ALA A 216 -4.53 -43.09 -6.65
CA ALA A 216 -5.50 -42.17 -6.06
C ALA A 216 -6.96 -42.60 -6.31
N SER A 217 -7.86 -42.20 -5.40
CA SER A 217 -9.31 -42.20 -5.58
C SER A 217 -9.88 -40.97 -4.85
N PRO A 218 -10.84 -40.22 -5.43
CA PRO A 218 -11.30 -38.97 -4.86
C PRO A 218 -12.31 -39.19 -3.72
N SER A 219 -12.21 -38.39 -2.66
CA SER A 219 -13.26 -38.25 -1.64
C SER A 219 -13.32 -36.79 -1.18
N PRO A 220 -14.49 -36.12 -1.22
CA PRO A 220 -14.59 -34.70 -0.91
C PRO A 220 -14.76 -34.47 0.59
N SER A 221 -13.64 -34.22 1.29
CA SER A 221 -13.65 -33.61 2.62
C SER A 221 -12.29 -32.95 2.89
N GLY A 222 -12.11 -31.76 2.32
CA GLY A 222 -10.94 -30.94 2.61
C GLY A 222 -11.21 -30.07 3.83
N SER A 223 -10.74 -30.48 5.02
CA SER A 223 -10.43 -29.49 6.05
C SER A 223 -9.32 -28.58 5.51
N PRO A 224 -9.39 -27.24 5.68
CA PRO A 224 -8.43 -26.35 5.05
C PRO A 224 -6.98 -26.64 5.48
N SER A 225 -6.10 -26.78 4.49
CA SER A 225 -4.68 -26.48 4.67
C SER A 225 -4.54 -25.04 5.18
N GLY A 226 -3.47 -24.73 5.92
CA GLY A 226 -3.21 -23.39 6.49
C GLY A 226 -2.82 -22.31 5.46
N SER A 227 -3.61 -22.17 4.40
CA SER A 227 -3.43 -21.28 3.25
C SER A 227 -4.80 -20.97 2.64
N VAL A 228 -4.98 -19.77 2.09
CA VAL A 228 -6.25 -19.37 1.45
C VAL A 228 -6.65 -20.30 0.29
N VAL A 229 -7.94 -20.60 0.14
CA VAL A 229 -8.46 -21.44 -0.94
C VAL A 229 -8.44 -20.69 -2.27
N THR A 230 -7.81 -21.25 -3.30
CA THR A 230 -7.57 -20.60 -4.59
C THR A 230 -8.21 -21.29 -5.82
N ASN A 231 -8.86 -22.44 -5.63
CA ASN A 231 -9.48 -23.16 -6.74
C ASN A 231 -10.79 -22.46 -7.18
N ALA A 232 -10.74 -21.77 -8.32
CA ALA A 232 -11.89 -21.09 -8.93
C ALA A 232 -13.05 -22.02 -9.32
N TRP A 233 -12.79 -23.31 -9.54
CA TRP A 233 -13.75 -24.26 -10.12
C TRP A 233 -14.49 -25.14 -9.10
N SER A 234 -14.08 -25.10 -7.83
CA SER A 234 -14.77 -25.84 -6.78
C SER A 234 -16.17 -25.26 -6.53
N ILE A 235 -17.15 -26.13 -6.33
CA ILE A 235 -18.51 -25.73 -5.93
C ILE A 235 -18.61 -26.01 -4.43
N PHE A 236 -18.98 -24.99 -3.65
CA PHE A 236 -19.25 -25.12 -2.23
C PHE A 236 -20.72 -24.80 -1.97
N SER A 237 -21.36 -25.57 -1.11
CA SER A 237 -22.65 -25.20 -0.52
C SER A 237 -22.42 -24.26 0.65
N ASP A 238 -23.35 -23.32 0.84
CA ASP A 238 -23.38 -22.43 2.00
C ASP A 238 -23.43 -23.27 3.32
N PRO A 239 -22.43 -23.18 4.22
CA PRO A 239 -22.33 -24.05 5.38
C PRO A 239 -23.25 -23.57 6.49
N SER A 240 -23.92 -24.49 7.21
CA SER A 240 -24.86 -24.09 8.26
C SER A 240 -24.15 -23.53 9.50
N VAL A 241 -23.96 -22.20 9.57
CA VAL A 241 -23.24 -21.48 10.63
C VAL A 241 -24.14 -20.46 11.32
N GLY A 242 -24.41 -20.68 12.60
CA GLY A 242 -25.21 -19.77 13.44
C GLY A 242 -24.59 -18.37 13.59
N LYS A 243 -25.42 -17.32 13.69
CA LYS A 243 -24.97 -15.93 13.74
C LYS A 243 -23.99 -15.70 14.90
N PRO A 244 -22.73 -15.31 14.64
CA PRO A 244 -21.75 -15.12 15.72
C PRO A 244 -22.13 -13.93 16.61
N GLY A 245 -21.69 -14.00 17.87
CA GLY A 245 -21.81 -12.90 18.83
C GLY A 245 -20.96 -11.69 18.46
N TYR A 246 -21.24 -10.55 19.08
CA TYR A 246 -20.42 -9.34 18.92
C TYR A 246 -18.97 -9.60 19.39
N LEU A 247 -17.99 -9.24 18.56
CA LEU A 247 -16.56 -9.53 18.71
C LEU A 247 -16.22 -11.03 18.90
N SER A 248 -17.16 -11.91 18.58
CA SER A 248 -16.93 -13.35 18.52
C SER A 248 -16.48 -13.70 17.10
N SER A 249 -15.42 -14.49 17.00
CA SER A 249 -14.90 -14.97 15.72
C SER A 249 -15.16 -16.46 15.56
N PHE A 250 -15.37 -16.90 14.33
CA PHE A 250 -15.37 -18.30 13.93
C PHE A 250 -14.43 -18.51 12.73
N VAL A 251 -14.14 -19.77 12.41
CA VAL A 251 -13.39 -20.13 11.19
C VAL A 251 -14.40 -20.60 10.15
N ASP A 252 -14.40 -20.00 8.97
CA ASP A 252 -15.26 -20.38 7.85
C ASP A 252 -15.01 -21.87 7.48
N PRO A 253 -16.03 -22.75 7.49
CA PRO A 253 -15.84 -24.18 7.23
C PRO A 253 -15.35 -24.51 5.81
N ASN A 254 -15.67 -23.68 4.82
CA ASN A 254 -15.29 -23.88 3.42
C ASN A 254 -13.90 -23.30 3.12
N PHE A 255 -13.58 -22.14 3.68
CA PHE A 255 -12.42 -21.34 3.26
C PHE A 255 -11.30 -21.23 4.31
N GLY A 256 -11.54 -21.62 5.56
CA GLY A 256 -10.56 -21.57 6.64
C GLY A 256 -10.18 -20.16 7.12
N THR A 257 -10.87 -19.13 6.63
CA THR A 257 -10.70 -17.72 7.02
C THR A 257 -11.32 -17.45 8.38
N THR A 258 -10.81 -16.44 9.10
CA THR A 258 -11.41 -16.02 10.37
C THR A 258 -12.46 -14.96 10.11
N VAL A 259 -13.71 -15.17 10.55
CA VAL A 259 -14.82 -14.24 10.37
C VAL A 259 -15.30 -13.72 11.73
N THR A 260 -15.42 -12.40 11.88
CA THR A 260 -15.79 -11.73 13.15
C THR A 260 -16.96 -10.79 12.94
N ARG A 261 -17.99 -10.82 13.80
CA ARG A 261 -19.04 -9.79 13.78
C ARG A 261 -18.59 -8.56 14.55
N ILE A 262 -18.54 -7.42 13.89
CA ILE A 262 -17.92 -6.21 14.44
C ILE A 262 -18.91 -5.18 15.03
N VAL A 263 -20.20 -5.53 15.11
CA VAL A 263 -21.24 -4.66 15.69
C VAL A 263 -22.10 -5.39 16.74
N GLY A 264 -22.56 -4.63 17.74
CA GLY A 264 -23.42 -5.12 18.82
C GLY A 264 -24.84 -5.46 18.37
N ASN A 265 -25.70 -5.90 19.28
CA ASN A 265 -27.13 -6.10 18.96
C ASN A 265 -27.83 -4.74 18.93
N ALA A 266 -28.79 -4.55 18.00
CA ALA A 266 -29.60 -3.33 17.96
C ALA A 266 -30.22 -3.00 19.33
N GLY A 267 -30.19 -1.73 19.72
CA GLY A 267 -30.64 -1.24 21.02
C GLY A 267 -29.66 -1.47 22.19
N THR A 268 -28.58 -2.22 22.03
CA THR A 268 -27.55 -2.36 23.08
C THR A 268 -26.59 -1.17 23.10
N SER A 269 -26.16 -0.77 24.29
CA SER A 269 -25.20 0.31 24.46
C SER A 269 -23.76 -0.16 24.24
N PHE A 270 -22.89 0.79 23.91
CA PHE A 270 -21.44 0.60 23.87
C PHE A 270 -20.71 1.79 24.51
N LEU A 271 -19.44 1.57 24.86
CA LEU A 271 -18.52 2.59 25.35
C LEU A 271 -17.36 2.72 24.37
N ASN A 272 -16.98 3.95 24.06
CA ASN A 272 -15.76 4.30 23.35
C ASN A 272 -14.57 4.30 24.33
N ALA A 273 -13.34 4.17 23.82
CA ALA A 273 -12.13 4.26 24.62
C ALA A 273 -11.93 5.65 25.28
N ASP A 274 -12.56 6.70 24.74
CA ASP A 274 -12.60 8.05 25.32
C ASP A 274 -13.60 8.21 26.50
N GLY A 275 -14.35 7.15 26.84
CA GLY A 275 -15.36 7.14 27.91
C GLY A 275 -16.74 7.65 27.50
N THR A 276 -16.92 8.12 26.27
CA THR A 276 -18.26 8.43 25.72
C THR A 276 -19.03 7.16 25.39
N SER A 277 -20.36 7.25 25.32
CA SER A 277 -21.24 6.11 25.05
C SER A 277 -22.08 6.30 23.78
N GLY A 278 -22.56 5.18 23.25
CA GLY A 278 -23.53 5.14 22.16
C GLY A 278 -24.46 3.93 22.27
N VAL A 279 -25.33 3.78 21.27
CA VAL A 279 -26.29 2.68 21.09
C VAL A 279 -26.17 2.16 19.66
N TRP A 280 -26.13 0.84 19.51
CA TRP A 280 -26.15 0.18 18.21
C TRP A 280 -27.54 0.25 17.57
N GLY A 281 -27.59 0.62 16.29
CA GLY A 281 -28.79 0.55 15.48
C GLY A 281 -29.04 -0.82 14.88
N SER A 282 -30.14 -0.97 14.14
CA SER A 282 -30.41 -2.18 13.34
C SER A 282 -29.85 -2.11 11.92
N ASP A 283 -29.19 -1.03 11.52
CA ASP A 283 -28.43 -0.94 10.28
C ASP A 283 -27.04 -0.39 10.62
N ALA A 284 -26.14 -1.31 10.98
CA ALA A 284 -24.81 -0.99 11.52
C ALA A 284 -23.73 -1.66 10.66
N ARG A 285 -23.30 -0.95 9.61
CA ARG A 285 -22.48 -1.48 8.50
C ARG A 285 -21.75 -0.38 7.73
N GLN A 286 -20.87 -0.78 6.81
CA GLN A 286 -20.27 0.13 5.83
C GLN A 286 -21.31 0.73 4.88
N HIS A 287 -20.94 1.87 4.29
CA HIS A 287 -21.75 2.63 3.35
C HIS A 287 -22.05 1.83 2.08
N TYR A 288 -21.03 1.64 1.22
CA TYR A 288 -21.10 0.92 -0.07
C TYR A 288 -19.73 0.28 -0.40
N ASN A 289 -19.57 -0.39 -1.55
CA ASN A 289 -18.37 -1.18 -1.89
C ASN A 289 -17.16 -0.35 -2.38
N ASP A 290 -17.41 0.83 -2.97
CA ASP A 290 -16.42 1.77 -3.51
C ASP A 290 -15.98 2.84 -2.47
N ASP A 291 -16.71 2.95 -1.36
CA ASP A 291 -16.37 3.77 -0.20
C ASP A 291 -15.43 2.98 0.72
N GLN A 292 -14.18 3.42 0.76
CA GLN A 292 -13.18 2.82 1.63
C GLN A 292 -13.59 3.01 3.11
N ALA A 293 -13.89 1.92 3.81
CA ALA A 293 -14.31 1.94 5.22
C ALA A 293 -13.15 2.10 6.24
N TRP A 294 -11.97 1.55 5.94
CA TRP A 294 -10.76 1.71 6.76
C TRP A 294 -10.04 3.01 6.42
N ASN A 295 -9.45 3.68 7.41
CA ASN A 295 -8.54 4.79 7.12
C ASN A 295 -7.26 4.33 6.40
N ALA A 296 -6.49 5.28 5.86
CA ALA A 296 -5.33 4.99 5.01
C ALA A 296 -4.36 3.92 5.57
N ASP A 297 -4.08 3.90 6.87
CA ASP A 297 -3.17 2.93 7.50
C ASP A 297 -3.86 1.73 8.17
N GLY A 298 -5.20 1.63 8.10
CA GLY A 298 -6.00 0.53 8.64
C GLY A 298 -6.08 0.51 10.16
N SER A 299 -5.77 1.62 10.84
CA SER A 299 -5.89 1.79 12.29
C SER A 299 -7.30 2.14 12.76
N LEU A 300 -8.17 2.67 11.89
CA LEU A 300 -9.55 3.03 12.20
C LEU A 300 -10.52 2.52 11.13
N LEU A 301 -11.75 2.26 11.53
CA LEU A 301 -12.92 1.95 10.70
C LEU A 301 -13.99 3.01 10.88
N TRP A 302 -14.70 3.36 9.81
CA TRP A 302 -15.86 4.25 9.82
C TRP A 302 -17.10 3.46 9.37
N LEU A 303 -18.08 3.29 10.27
CA LEU A 303 -19.34 2.60 9.96
C LEU A 303 -20.53 3.54 10.09
N GLN A 304 -21.54 3.32 9.26
CA GLN A 304 -22.88 3.84 9.49
C GLN A 304 -23.54 3.05 10.64
N ASN A 305 -24.41 3.72 11.40
CA ASN A 305 -25.13 3.19 12.54
C ASN A 305 -26.55 3.79 12.55
N GLN A 306 -27.32 3.43 11.53
CA GLN A 306 -28.65 3.97 11.24
C GLN A 306 -29.74 3.18 11.98
N SER A 307 -31.02 3.48 11.74
CA SER A 307 -32.16 2.71 12.26
C SER A 307 -32.11 2.49 13.78
N GLY A 308 -32.13 3.61 14.52
CA GLY A 308 -32.11 3.62 16.00
C GLY A 308 -30.70 3.71 16.62
N GLY A 309 -29.64 3.68 15.81
CA GLY A 309 -28.28 3.89 16.29
C GLY A 309 -28.00 5.35 16.69
N SER A 310 -27.13 5.53 17.69
CA SER A 310 -26.69 6.85 18.14
C SER A 310 -25.26 6.79 18.71
N PRO A 311 -24.31 7.62 18.24
CA PRO A 311 -24.39 8.48 17.06
C PRO A 311 -24.66 7.70 15.76
N SER A 312 -25.09 8.40 14.70
CA SER A 312 -25.45 7.79 13.39
C SER A 312 -24.28 7.17 12.63
N HIS A 313 -23.05 7.38 13.12
CA HIS A 313 -21.82 6.75 12.66
C HIS A 313 -20.97 6.33 13.86
N VAL A 314 -20.20 5.26 13.74
CA VAL A 314 -19.30 4.78 14.81
C VAL A 314 -17.90 4.60 14.25
N ILE A 315 -16.91 5.07 15.01
CA ILE A 315 -15.49 4.92 14.69
C ILE A 315 -14.95 3.77 15.52
N LEU A 316 -14.50 2.69 14.88
CA LEU A 316 -13.91 1.52 15.55
C LEU A 316 -12.39 1.52 15.40
N ASP A 317 -11.69 0.90 16.35
CA ASP A 317 -10.29 0.52 16.17
C ASP A 317 -10.21 -0.57 15.08
N GLY A 318 -9.34 -0.35 14.09
CA GLY A 318 -9.29 -1.17 12.88
C GLY A 318 -8.74 -2.59 13.08
N ASN A 319 -8.24 -2.93 14.27
CA ASN A 319 -7.62 -4.24 14.57
C ASN A 319 -8.42 -5.07 15.58
N THR A 320 -9.03 -4.42 16.56
CA THR A 320 -9.83 -5.04 17.64
C THR A 320 -11.33 -4.90 17.42
N TYR A 321 -11.74 -4.00 16.52
CA TYR A 321 -13.13 -3.68 16.18
C TYR A 321 -13.97 -3.13 17.35
N GLN A 322 -13.31 -2.69 18.42
CA GLN A 322 -13.96 -2.00 19.53
C GLN A 322 -14.21 -0.53 19.19
N PRO A 323 -15.31 0.09 19.67
CA PRO A 323 -15.55 1.52 19.53
C PRO A 323 -14.39 2.34 20.11
N ALA A 324 -13.74 3.12 19.25
CA ALA A 324 -12.52 3.85 19.58
C ALA A 324 -12.84 5.25 20.12
N MET A 325 -13.69 5.99 19.40
CA MET A 325 -13.97 7.40 19.69
C MET A 325 -15.32 7.83 19.12
N LYS A 326 -15.91 8.88 19.68
CA LYS A 326 -17.11 9.50 19.13
C LYS A 326 -16.78 10.34 17.87
N PRO A 327 -17.62 10.34 16.82
CA PRO A 327 -17.54 11.35 15.76
C PRO A 327 -17.59 12.79 16.29
N CYS A 328 -16.79 13.66 15.70
CA CYS A 328 -16.68 15.07 16.08
C CYS A 328 -18.01 15.81 15.90
N SER A 329 -18.47 16.53 16.94
CA SER A 329 -19.76 17.24 16.91
C SER A 329 -19.82 18.44 15.97
N ASN A 330 -18.68 18.88 15.45
CA ASN A 330 -18.54 19.93 14.45
C ASN A 330 -18.25 19.38 13.03
N TYR A 331 -18.49 18.09 12.79
CA TYR A 331 -18.33 17.46 11.49
C TYR A 331 -19.68 17.04 10.91
N SER A 332 -19.99 17.51 9.69
CA SER A 332 -21.18 17.12 8.94
C SER A 332 -20.85 15.88 8.11
N VAL A 333 -21.58 14.79 8.36
CA VAL A 333 -21.39 13.49 7.69
C VAL A 333 -22.45 13.32 6.61
N TYR A 334 -22.50 14.28 5.67
CA TYR A 334 -23.44 14.21 4.54
C TYR A 334 -22.94 13.23 3.49
N ASP A 335 -21.79 13.53 2.89
CA ASP A 335 -21.11 12.65 1.95
C ASP A 335 -19.59 12.87 2.07
N ASP A 336 -18.89 11.83 2.54
CA ASP A 336 -17.47 11.87 2.86
C ASP A 336 -16.77 10.53 2.65
N ARG A 337 -15.45 10.57 2.43
CA ARG A 337 -14.58 9.41 2.16
C ARG A 337 -13.32 9.50 3.02
N TRP A 338 -12.69 8.38 3.36
CA TRP A 338 -11.35 8.44 3.96
C TRP A 338 -10.35 8.94 2.93
N SER A 339 -9.45 9.83 3.33
CA SER A 339 -8.31 10.18 2.49
C SER A 339 -7.47 8.91 2.24
N PRO A 340 -7.14 8.58 0.98
CA PRO A 340 -6.40 7.35 0.66
C PRO A 340 -4.95 7.36 1.18
N VAL A 341 -4.47 8.53 1.61
CA VAL A 341 -3.09 8.75 2.05
C VAL A 341 -2.94 9.38 3.44
N LEU A 342 -3.96 10.07 3.98
CA LEU A 342 -3.91 10.75 5.29
C LEU A 342 -4.83 10.05 6.32
N PRO A 343 -4.29 9.27 7.29
CA PRO A 343 -5.10 8.34 8.10
C PRO A 343 -6.07 8.99 9.10
N HIS A 344 -6.01 10.30 9.32
CA HIS A 344 -6.96 11.01 10.19
C HIS A 344 -7.93 11.90 9.41
N VAL A 345 -7.79 12.00 8.08
CA VAL A 345 -8.55 12.95 7.28
C VAL A 345 -9.71 12.23 6.61
N ARG A 346 -10.94 12.69 6.90
CA ARG A 346 -12.08 12.46 6.01
C ARG A 346 -12.15 13.65 5.04
N GLU A 347 -12.31 13.34 3.76
CA GLU A 347 -12.50 14.30 2.68
C GLU A 347 -14.01 14.34 2.39
N PHE A 348 -14.63 15.52 2.45
CA PHE A 348 -16.09 15.66 2.42
C PHE A 348 -16.56 16.65 1.35
N ARG A 349 -17.83 16.52 0.99
CA ARG A 349 -18.57 17.44 0.11
C ARG A 349 -19.90 17.84 0.76
N ASP A 350 -20.25 19.12 0.67
CA ASP A 350 -21.48 19.69 1.23
C ASP A 350 -21.87 20.95 0.43
N GLY A 351 -23.00 20.89 -0.28
CA GLY A 351 -23.49 21.98 -1.13
C GLY A 351 -22.51 22.33 -2.25
N THR A 352 -21.79 23.44 -2.14
CA THR A 352 -20.73 23.85 -3.07
C THR A 352 -19.33 23.71 -2.48
N THR A 353 -19.20 23.17 -1.26
CA THR A 353 -17.94 23.10 -0.51
C THR A 353 -17.37 21.70 -0.56
N ILE A 354 -16.06 21.59 -0.83
CA ILE A 354 -15.27 20.40 -0.51
C ILE A 354 -14.26 20.76 0.57
N GLY A 355 -13.96 19.83 1.46
CA GLY A 355 -12.97 20.07 2.51
C GLY A 355 -12.31 18.81 3.06
N TRP A 356 -11.26 19.06 3.83
CA TRP A 356 -10.49 18.04 4.55
C TRP A 356 -10.65 18.25 6.04
N PHE A 357 -11.14 17.25 6.75
CA PHE A 357 -11.41 17.33 8.18
C PHE A 357 -10.60 16.27 8.94
N ASP A 358 -9.78 16.70 9.91
CA ASP A 358 -9.08 15.80 10.83
C ASP A 358 -10.05 15.34 11.92
N ILE A 359 -10.45 14.07 11.88
CA ILE A 359 -11.41 13.46 12.82
C ILE A 359 -10.81 13.18 14.20
N VAL A 360 -9.49 13.19 14.35
CA VAL A 360 -8.81 12.99 15.65
C VAL A 360 -8.61 14.34 16.36
N GLN A 361 -8.39 15.41 15.60
CA GLN A 361 -8.28 16.78 16.10
C GLN A 361 -9.61 17.55 16.11
N CYS A 362 -10.68 16.95 15.57
CA CYS A 362 -11.97 17.60 15.30
C CYS A 362 -11.85 18.96 14.59
N LYS A 363 -11.05 19.00 13.51
CA LYS A 363 -10.61 20.24 12.89
C LYS A 363 -10.70 20.21 11.37
N LEU A 364 -11.40 21.20 10.80
CA LEU A 364 -11.30 21.54 9.38
C LEU A 364 -9.87 22.01 9.06
N LEU A 365 -9.18 21.28 8.18
CA LEU A 365 -7.80 21.55 7.75
C LEU A 365 -7.75 22.48 6.54
N ARG A 366 -8.64 22.26 5.57
CA ARG A 366 -8.72 22.96 4.28
C ARG A 366 -10.16 22.91 3.76
N SER A 367 -10.53 23.88 2.93
CA SER A 367 -11.76 23.85 2.14
C SER A 367 -11.61 24.61 0.82
N TRP A 368 -12.48 24.27 -0.13
CA TRP A 368 -12.58 24.85 -1.47
C TRP A 368 -14.07 25.05 -1.80
N THR A 369 -14.40 26.17 -2.41
CA THR A 369 -15.76 26.45 -2.91
C THR A 369 -15.78 26.26 -4.42
N LEU A 370 -16.63 25.37 -4.90
CA LEU A 370 -16.81 25.03 -6.30
C LEU A 370 -17.81 25.98 -6.99
N PRO A 371 -17.72 26.13 -8.32
CA PRO A 371 -18.68 26.91 -9.13
C PRO A 371 -20.00 26.16 -9.43
N LEU A 372 -20.22 24.99 -8.84
CA LEU A 372 -21.41 24.15 -9.01
C LEU A 372 -21.75 23.43 -7.69
N SER A 373 -22.97 22.90 -7.57
CA SER A 373 -23.40 22.12 -6.40
C SER A 373 -22.98 20.66 -6.56
N THR A 374 -22.47 20.04 -5.51
CA THR A 374 -22.01 18.66 -5.51
C THR A 374 -23.18 17.72 -5.22
N THR A 375 -23.99 17.42 -6.24
CA THR A 375 -25.27 16.67 -6.10
C THR A 375 -25.37 15.39 -6.92
N ILE A 376 -24.53 15.20 -7.95
CA ILE A 376 -24.32 13.87 -8.57
C ILE A 376 -23.52 13.00 -7.59
N ASP A 377 -23.72 11.69 -7.52
CA ASP A 377 -22.90 10.85 -6.64
C ASP A 377 -21.43 10.85 -7.09
N SER A 378 -20.51 10.75 -6.14
CA SER A 378 -19.08 10.70 -6.42
C SER A 378 -18.46 9.40 -5.92
N GLU A 379 -18.73 8.35 -6.70
CA GLU A 379 -18.16 7.03 -6.51
C GLU A 379 -16.63 7.05 -6.57
N ALA A 380 -16.02 6.06 -5.93
CA ALA A 380 -14.59 5.86 -5.70
C ALA A 380 -13.86 7.00 -4.95
N GLY A 381 -14.47 8.17 -4.72
CA GLY A 381 -13.90 9.27 -3.95
C GLY A 381 -12.64 9.89 -4.60
N PRO A 382 -11.68 10.37 -3.78
CA PRO A 382 -10.44 10.94 -4.30
C PRO A 382 -9.54 9.93 -5.03
N SER A 383 -8.85 10.41 -6.07
CA SER A 383 -7.75 9.70 -6.76
C SER A 383 -6.72 9.10 -5.79
N ARG A 384 -6.00 8.04 -6.19
CA ARG A 384 -5.18 7.21 -5.27
C ARG A 384 -4.06 7.95 -4.51
N ASN A 385 -3.72 9.18 -4.91
CA ASN A 385 -2.76 10.05 -4.19
C ASN A 385 -3.42 11.09 -3.25
N GLY A 386 -4.75 11.11 -3.15
CA GLY A 386 -5.55 12.06 -2.36
C GLY A 386 -5.59 13.49 -2.92
N ALA A 387 -5.08 13.74 -4.12
CA ALA A 387 -4.88 15.11 -4.62
C ALA A 387 -5.98 15.60 -5.58
N TYR A 388 -6.81 14.72 -6.14
CA TYR A 388 -7.88 15.07 -7.10
C TYR A 388 -9.20 14.38 -6.77
N TRP A 389 -10.32 15.03 -7.09
CA TRP A 389 -11.68 14.50 -6.98
C TRP A 389 -12.54 15.00 -8.16
N ALA A 390 -13.31 14.10 -8.79
CA ALA A 390 -14.36 14.43 -9.76
C ALA A 390 -15.65 14.83 -9.04
N GLN A 391 -16.45 15.73 -9.61
CA GLN A 391 -17.67 16.28 -9.00
C GLN A 391 -18.68 16.69 -10.07
N GLY A 392 -19.97 16.78 -9.70
CA GLY A 392 -20.99 17.31 -10.61
C GLY A 392 -22.31 17.71 -9.96
N ASP A 393 -23.11 18.47 -10.71
CA ASP A 393 -24.39 19.05 -10.32
C ASP A 393 -25.53 18.48 -11.19
N ALA A 394 -26.38 17.66 -10.58
CA ALA A 394 -27.45 16.93 -11.25
C ALA A 394 -28.54 17.86 -11.82
N SER A 395 -28.65 19.08 -11.29
CA SER A 395 -29.63 20.07 -11.78
C SER A 395 -29.19 20.78 -13.06
N THR A 396 -27.90 20.70 -13.40
CA THR A 396 -27.33 21.37 -14.58
C THR A 396 -26.62 20.42 -15.55
N GLY A 397 -26.42 19.15 -15.18
CA GLY A 397 -25.69 18.17 -15.97
C GLY A 397 -24.19 18.44 -16.08
N LYS A 398 -23.66 19.33 -15.23
CA LYS A 398 -22.28 19.80 -15.30
C LYS A 398 -21.38 19.06 -14.33
N VAL A 399 -20.17 18.79 -14.79
CA VAL A 399 -19.14 18.07 -14.05
C VAL A 399 -17.81 18.83 -14.08
N LEU A 400 -16.96 18.60 -13.09
CA LEU A 400 -15.60 19.15 -13.04
C LEU A 400 -14.64 18.23 -12.27
N VAL A 401 -13.34 18.52 -12.40
CA VAL A 401 -12.32 17.97 -11.51
C VAL A 401 -11.69 19.08 -10.69
N ILE A 402 -11.55 18.85 -9.38
CA ILE A 402 -10.75 19.68 -8.48
C ILE A 402 -9.43 18.96 -8.15
N ARG A 403 -8.33 19.73 -8.12
CA ARG A 403 -7.06 19.34 -7.48
C ARG A 403 -6.90 20.07 -6.14
N MET A 404 -6.85 19.31 -5.06
CA MET A 404 -6.82 19.78 -3.67
C MET A 404 -5.39 20.02 -3.11
N ASP A 405 -4.34 19.49 -3.77
CA ASP A 405 -2.94 19.70 -3.38
C ASP A 405 -2.02 19.91 -4.60
N PRO A 406 -1.00 20.79 -4.54
CA PRO A 406 -0.66 21.71 -3.44
C PRO A 406 -1.62 22.91 -3.35
N LEU A 407 -1.66 23.55 -2.18
CA LEU A 407 -2.41 24.80 -1.96
C LEU A 407 -1.97 25.92 -2.95
N PRO A 408 -2.90 26.77 -3.44
CA PRO A 408 -4.32 26.85 -3.03
C PRO A 408 -5.23 25.75 -3.59
N GLY A 409 -4.69 24.81 -4.38
CA GLY A 409 -5.46 23.90 -5.21
C GLY A 409 -5.69 24.48 -6.61
N LEU A 410 -6.49 23.79 -7.42
CA LEU A 410 -6.95 24.22 -8.73
C LEU A 410 -8.32 23.62 -8.99
N ILE A 411 -9.29 24.42 -9.41
CA ILE A 411 -10.63 23.95 -9.79
C ILE A 411 -10.72 24.05 -11.31
N GLY A 412 -11.08 22.96 -11.98
CA GLY A 412 -11.29 22.94 -13.43
C GLY A 412 -12.52 23.73 -13.86
N PRO A 413 -12.59 24.15 -15.13
CA PRO A 413 -13.84 24.65 -15.70
C PRO A 413 -14.90 23.56 -15.70
N ALA A 414 -16.15 23.93 -15.44
CA ALA A 414 -17.27 23.01 -15.53
C ALA A 414 -17.52 22.60 -17.00
N TYR A 415 -17.62 21.30 -17.23
CA TYR A 415 -17.96 20.67 -18.51
C TYR A 415 -19.42 20.24 -18.48
N ASP A 416 -20.16 20.47 -19.57
CA ASP A 416 -21.52 19.97 -19.72
C ASP A 416 -21.46 18.53 -20.23
N ALA A 417 -21.78 17.57 -19.36
CA ALA A 417 -21.75 16.15 -19.65
C ALA A 417 -23.11 15.61 -20.10
N GLN A 418 -24.21 16.25 -19.67
CA GLN A 418 -25.57 15.81 -19.97
C GLN A 418 -26.06 16.28 -21.35
N THR A 419 -25.82 17.55 -21.71
CA THR A 419 -26.30 18.10 -22.98
C THR A 419 -25.54 17.46 -24.14
N ASN A 420 -26.28 16.83 -25.07
CA ASN A 420 -25.73 16.13 -26.23
C ASN A 420 -24.69 15.04 -25.85
N CYS A 421 -24.92 14.30 -24.76
CA CYS A 421 -24.03 13.18 -24.39
C CYS A 421 -23.94 12.10 -25.48
N GLY A 422 -24.98 11.97 -26.33
CA GLY A 422 -25.04 11.04 -27.46
C GLY A 422 -25.95 9.83 -27.25
N LEU A 423 -26.49 9.67 -26.04
CA LEU A 423 -27.42 8.60 -25.66
C LEU A 423 -28.89 9.05 -25.81
N SER A 424 -29.82 8.08 -25.74
CA SER A 424 -31.26 8.36 -25.63
C SER A 424 -31.68 8.89 -24.25
N ASP A 425 -30.93 8.51 -23.20
CA ASP A 425 -31.04 9.06 -21.85
C ASP A 425 -29.64 9.52 -21.42
N CYS A 426 -29.49 10.81 -21.11
CA CYS A 426 -28.24 11.41 -20.66
C CYS A 426 -28.24 11.69 -19.16
N THR A 427 -29.14 11.08 -18.38
CA THR A 427 -29.14 11.16 -16.91
C THR A 427 -27.83 10.60 -16.38
N ILE A 428 -27.06 11.44 -15.68
CA ILE A 428 -25.81 11.04 -15.02
C ILE A 428 -26.17 10.45 -13.67
N ASP A 429 -25.67 9.24 -13.41
CA ASP A 429 -25.86 8.53 -12.15
C ASP A 429 -24.75 8.92 -11.16
N HIS A 430 -23.49 8.65 -11.53
CA HIS A 430 -22.32 9.00 -10.72
C HIS A 430 -21.12 9.53 -11.55
N VAL A 431 -20.14 10.10 -10.84
CA VAL A 431 -18.86 10.53 -11.39
C VAL A 431 -17.67 10.08 -10.55
N ALA A 432 -16.65 9.52 -11.20
CA ALA A 432 -15.44 9.03 -10.54
C ALA A 432 -14.17 9.60 -11.16
N ILE A 433 -13.12 9.79 -10.35
CA ILE A 433 -11.79 10.17 -10.83
C ILE A 433 -10.88 8.94 -10.89
N SER A 434 -10.18 8.75 -12.00
CA SER A 434 -9.22 7.65 -12.14
C SER A 434 -8.10 7.71 -11.07
N PRO A 435 -7.52 6.56 -10.67
CA PRO A 435 -6.43 6.49 -9.71
C PRO A 435 -5.23 7.41 -10.01
N SER A 436 -4.93 7.66 -11.30
CA SER A 436 -3.87 8.58 -11.74
C SER A 436 -4.33 10.03 -11.94
N ALA A 437 -5.64 10.28 -11.90
CA ALA A 437 -6.31 11.54 -12.23
C ALA A 437 -6.09 12.06 -13.68
N LYS A 438 -5.69 11.18 -14.62
CA LYS A 438 -5.66 11.50 -16.06
C LYS A 438 -7.05 11.49 -16.69
N PHE A 439 -7.95 10.68 -16.15
CA PHE A 439 -9.28 10.45 -16.68
C PHE A 439 -10.34 10.70 -15.61
N MET A 440 -11.48 11.19 -16.03
CA MET A 440 -12.72 11.22 -15.27
C MET A 440 -13.72 10.28 -15.95
N LEU A 441 -14.38 9.43 -15.16
CA LEU A 441 -15.50 8.60 -15.60
C LEU A 441 -16.81 9.34 -15.28
N VAL A 442 -17.74 9.31 -16.23
CA VAL A 442 -19.12 9.75 -16.08
C VAL A 442 -20.01 8.56 -16.44
N HIS A 443 -20.77 8.07 -15.46
CA HIS A 443 -21.68 6.94 -15.61
C HIS A 443 -23.09 7.46 -15.89
N TYR A 444 -23.74 6.93 -16.92
CA TYR A 444 -25.09 7.32 -17.30
C TYR A 444 -26.07 6.17 -17.08
N ALA A 445 -27.35 6.51 -16.94
CA ALA A 445 -28.45 5.56 -16.87
C ALA A 445 -28.35 4.51 -18.01
N GLY A 446 -28.46 3.22 -17.64
CA GLY A 446 -28.18 2.09 -18.53
C GLY A 446 -26.77 1.50 -18.44
N ASP A 447 -26.01 1.87 -17.40
CA ASP A 447 -24.59 1.54 -17.18
C ASP A 447 -23.65 1.98 -18.31
N HIS A 448 -23.96 3.09 -18.99
CA HIS A 448 -23.13 3.59 -20.07
C HIS A 448 -21.97 4.43 -19.53
N ASP A 449 -20.75 3.92 -19.67
CA ASP A 449 -19.54 4.56 -19.15
C ASP A 449 -18.88 5.48 -20.18
N ARG A 450 -18.69 6.76 -19.82
CA ARG A 450 -17.99 7.73 -20.67
C ARG A 450 -16.75 8.28 -19.97
N ILE A 451 -15.64 8.29 -20.70
CA ILE A 451 -14.35 8.74 -20.22
C ILE A 451 -14.02 10.12 -20.80
N LEU A 452 -13.64 11.03 -19.92
CA LEU A 452 -13.17 12.37 -20.23
C LEU A 452 -11.68 12.48 -19.84
N ASP A 453 -10.85 12.94 -20.77
CA ASP A 453 -9.46 13.33 -20.48
C ASP A 453 -9.43 14.56 -19.58
N VAL A 454 -8.59 14.51 -18.53
CA VAL A 454 -8.33 15.60 -17.60
C VAL A 454 -7.05 16.32 -18.03
N ASN A 455 -7.16 17.58 -18.47
CA ASN A 455 -5.97 18.37 -18.76
C ASN A 455 -5.11 18.56 -17.49
N PRO A 456 -3.83 18.13 -17.46
CA PRO A 456 -3.04 18.12 -16.23
C PRO A 456 -2.65 19.52 -15.72
N THR A 457 -2.85 20.56 -16.53
CA THR A 457 -2.52 21.96 -16.19
C THR A 457 -3.77 22.79 -15.85
N THR A 458 -4.88 22.60 -16.56
CA THR A 458 -6.12 23.40 -16.40
C THR A 458 -7.28 22.64 -15.77
N LEU A 459 -7.20 21.31 -15.68
CA LEU A 459 -8.30 20.40 -15.32
C LEU A 459 -9.54 20.53 -16.22
N ALA A 460 -9.39 21.12 -17.40
CA ALA A 460 -10.43 21.10 -18.42
C ALA A 460 -10.67 19.67 -18.91
N LEU A 461 -11.94 19.32 -19.11
CA LEU A 461 -12.39 18.00 -19.52
C LEU A 461 -12.73 17.99 -21.01
N THR A 462 -12.33 16.91 -21.70
CA THR A 462 -12.69 16.62 -23.09
C THR A 462 -13.01 15.14 -23.26
N PRO A 463 -14.01 14.73 -24.06
CA PRO A 463 -14.24 13.32 -24.35
C PRO A 463 -12.96 12.63 -24.85
N HIS A 464 -12.65 11.47 -24.30
CA HIS A 464 -11.50 10.68 -24.72
C HIS A 464 -11.71 10.15 -26.15
N VAL A 465 -10.63 10.04 -26.93
CA VAL A 465 -10.70 9.58 -28.32
C VAL A 465 -10.08 8.18 -28.42
N TYR A 466 -10.94 7.17 -28.46
CA TYR A 466 -10.51 5.78 -28.55
C TYR A 466 -10.02 5.39 -29.95
N PRO A 467 -9.14 4.37 -30.06
CA PRO A 467 -8.77 3.77 -31.34
C PRO A 467 -9.98 3.25 -32.13
N ALA A 468 -9.92 3.35 -33.47
CA ALA A 468 -10.96 2.78 -34.31
C ALA A 468 -11.03 1.25 -34.15
N GLY A 469 -12.23 0.71 -33.94
CA GLY A 469 -12.44 -0.71 -33.66
C GLY A 469 -12.27 -1.11 -32.18
N THR A 470 -12.19 -0.14 -31.26
CA THR A 470 -12.40 -0.40 -29.83
C THR A 470 -13.75 -1.11 -29.60
N PRO A 471 -13.83 -2.11 -28.71
CA PRO A 471 -15.09 -2.80 -28.41
C PRO A 471 -16.15 -1.85 -27.83
N GLU A 472 -17.38 -1.97 -28.32
CA GLU A 472 -18.53 -1.14 -27.93
C GLU A 472 -19.71 -2.03 -27.47
N CYS A 473 -20.55 -1.49 -26.59
CA CYS A 473 -21.85 -2.06 -26.25
C CYS A 473 -22.96 -1.41 -27.10
N SER A 474 -24.16 -2.00 -27.09
CA SER A 474 -25.29 -1.43 -27.82
C SER A 474 -25.75 -0.11 -27.21
N GLY A 475 -25.81 0.96 -28.01
CA GLY A 475 -26.45 2.23 -27.64
C GLY A 475 -25.53 3.46 -27.64
N HIS A 476 -24.22 3.28 -27.77
CA HIS A 476 -23.24 4.38 -27.73
C HIS A 476 -22.10 4.21 -28.74
N SER A 477 -21.07 5.07 -28.64
CA SER A 477 -19.87 4.97 -29.49
C SER A 477 -18.61 5.49 -28.80
N SER A 478 -17.54 4.71 -28.93
CA SER A 478 -16.17 5.01 -28.54
C SER A 478 -15.60 6.27 -29.19
N SER A 479 -16.12 6.68 -30.35
CA SER A 479 -15.81 7.98 -30.98
C SER A 479 -16.18 9.20 -30.12
N ASN A 480 -17.15 9.04 -29.21
CA ASN A 480 -17.63 10.07 -28.31
C ASN A 480 -17.08 9.91 -26.87
N GLY A 481 -16.08 9.04 -26.69
CA GLY A 481 -15.45 8.74 -25.40
C GLY A 481 -16.17 7.70 -24.55
N PHE A 482 -17.15 6.98 -25.08
CA PHE A 482 -17.72 5.84 -24.36
C PHE A 482 -16.77 4.65 -24.36
N VAL A 483 -16.77 3.89 -23.28
CA VAL A 483 -16.08 2.60 -23.18
C VAL A 483 -17.09 1.47 -23.13
N TYR A 484 -16.59 0.25 -23.18
CA TYR A 484 -17.36 -0.94 -22.90
C TYR A 484 -17.97 -0.86 -21.49
N ASP A 485 -19.30 -0.99 -21.39
CA ASP A 485 -20.08 -0.78 -20.15
C ASP A 485 -19.60 -1.70 -19.01
N VAL A 486 -19.56 -1.20 -17.77
CA VAL A 486 -19.32 -2.00 -16.55
C VAL A 486 -20.37 -1.73 -15.46
N GLY A 487 -21.01 -2.78 -14.95
CA GLY A 487 -22.00 -2.64 -13.87
C GLY A 487 -21.37 -2.60 -12.47
N HIS A 488 -21.82 -1.67 -11.61
CA HIS A 488 -21.38 -1.48 -10.21
C HIS A 488 -19.84 -1.55 -10.09
N SER A 489 -19.18 -0.68 -10.85
CA SER A 489 -17.73 -0.76 -11.07
C SER A 489 -16.91 -0.17 -9.92
N ASP A 490 -15.61 -0.46 -9.88
CA ASP A 490 -14.63 0.32 -9.14
C ASP A 490 -13.38 0.56 -10.00
N LEU A 491 -12.65 1.64 -9.71
CA LEU A 491 -11.48 2.07 -10.46
C LEU A 491 -10.16 1.63 -9.80
N SER A 492 -9.26 1.07 -10.60
CA SER A 492 -7.97 0.55 -10.13
C SER A 492 -6.84 0.74 -11.14
N TYR A 493 -5.68 0.16 -10.84
CA TYR A 493 -4.58 0.00 -11.78
C TYR A 493 -4.47 -1.47 -12.22
N ASP A 494 -4.25 -1.70 -13.51
CA ASP A 494 -3.76 -3.00 -13.97
C ASP A 494 -2.29 -3.23 -13.55
N ASP A 495 -1.78 -4.46 -13.73
CA ASP A 495 -0.38 -4.82 -13.42
C ASP A 495 0.66 -4.02 -14.24
N GLY A 496 0.24 -3.31 -15.30
CA GLY A 496 1.05 -2.36 -16.07
C GLY A 496 1.03 -0.92 -15.52
N GLY A 497 0.18 -0.62 -14.53
CA GLY A 497 -0.01 0.71 -13.97
C GLY A 497 -0.93 1.61 -14.80
N ASN A 498 -1.78 1.04 -15.66
CA ASN A 498 -2.78 1.78 -16.42
C ASN A 498 -4.09 1.86 -15.63
N ASP A 499 -4.79 3.00 -15.73
CA ASP A 499 -6.11 3.17 -15.13
C ASP A 499 -7.13 2.25 -15.81
N ILE A 500 -7.89 1.50 -15.00
CA ILE A 500 -8.95 0.59 -15.44
C ILE A 500 -10.22 0.84 -14.62
N ALA A 501 -11.38 0.65 -15.25
CA ALA A 501 -12.61 0.33 -14.53
C ALA A 501 -12.75 -1.20 -14.44
N VAL A 502 -13.31 -1.71 -13.34
CA VAL A 502 -13.50 -3.15 -13.07
C VAL A 502 -14.91 -3.35 -12.57
N GLY A 503 -15.71 -4.20 -13.22
CA GLY A 503 -17.13 -4.33 -12.88
C GLY A 503 -17.80 -5.58 -13.43
N GLN A 504 -19.09 -5.67 -13.15
CA GLN A 504 -19.97 -6.76 -13.58
C GLN A 504 -20.16 -6.76 -15.09
N ASN A 505 -20.28 -7.95 -15.66
CA ASN A 505 -20.66 -8.16 -17.05
C ASN A 505 -22.13 -7.77 -17.29
N ARG A 506 -22.36 -7.01 -18.38
CA ARG A 506 -23.70 -6.62 -18.84
C ARG A 506 -24.10 -7.41 -20.09
N SER A 507 -25.27 -8.07 -20.02
CA SER A 507 -25.73 -9.04 -21.02
C SER A 507 -26.10 -8.44 -22.40
N TRP A 508 -26.30 -7.13 -22.49
CA TRP A 508 -26.49 -6.41 -23.75
C TRP A 508 -25.18 -6.09 -24.49
N CYS A 509 -24.03 -6.25 -23.82
CA CYS A 509 -22.73 -6.11 -24.44
C CYS A 509 -22.29 -7.44 -25.12
N PRO A 510 -21.44 -7.40 -26.16
CA PRO A 510 -20.91 -8.58 -26.84
C PRO A 510 -20.18 -9.57 -25.90
N GLN A 511 -20.80 -10.71 -25.58
CA GLN A 511 -20.25 -11.72 -24.65
C GLN A 511 -18.95 -12.41 -25.12
N THR A 512 -18.34 -11.97 -26.21
CA THR A 512 -17.02 -12.36 -26.69
C THR A 512 -16.31 -11.16 -27.30
N VAL A 513 -15.13 -10.82 -26.79
CA VAL A 513 -14.30 -9.70 -27.26
C VAL A 513 -12.93 -10.23 -27.66
N GLY A 514 -12.47 -9.90 -28.87
CA GLY A 514 -11.17 -10.38 -29.38
C GLY A 514 -11.04 -11.91 -29.47
N GLY A 515 -12.15 -12.64 -29.55
CA GLY A 515 -12.19 -14.11 -29.51
C GLY A 515 -12.15 -14.73 -28.09
N VAL A 516 -12.16 -13.91 -27.03
CA VAL A 516 -12.23 -14.35 -25.63
C VAL A 516 -13.64 -14.16 -25.11
N ALA A 517 -14.26 -15.24 -24.61
CA ALA A 517 -15.54 -15.17 -23.92
C ALA A 517 -15.39 -14.42 -22.59
N LEU A 518 -16.30 -13.49 -22.30
CA LEU A 518 -16.28 -12.69 -21.07
C LEU A 518 -16.98 -13.44 -19.94
N GLY A 519 -16.30 -13.59 -18.81
CA GLY A 519 -16.90 -14.09 -17.56
C GLY A 519 -17.70 -13.02 -16.83
N GLN A 520 -18.05 -13.30 -15.58
CA GLN A 520 -18.95 -12.43 -14.80
C GLN A 520 -18.33 -11.09 -14.40
N VAL A 521 -17.00 -11.01 -14.29
CA VAL A 521 -16.26 -9.77 -14.02
C VAL A 521 -15.16 -9.57 -15.06
N TYR A 522 -15.06 -8.35 -15.59
CA TYR A 522 -13.98 -7.92 -16.47
C TYR A 522 -13.47 -6.52 -16.09
N SER A 523 -12.34 -6.14 -16.67
CA SER A 523 -11.86 -4.76 -16.64
C SER A 523 -11.82 -4.13 -18.03
N VAL A 524 -11.91 -2.80 -18.06
CA VAL A 524 -11.82 -1.97 -19.26
C VAL A 524 -10.79 -0.89 -19.01
N ARG A 525 -9.75 -0.82 -19.85
CA ARG A 525 -8.67 0.16 -19.69
C ARG A 525 -9.04 1.51 -20.27
N LEU A 526 -8.94 2.55 -19.45
CA LEU A 526 -9.46 3.88 -19.78
C LEU A 526 -8.66 4.62 -20.88
N SER A 527 -7.44 4.17 -21.21
CA SER A 527 -6.56 4.80 -22.18
C SER A 527 -6.63 4.25 -23.61
N ASP A 528 -7.22 3.07 -23.80
CA ASP A 528 -7.27 2.37 -25.11
C ASP A 528 -8.55 1.53 -25.32
N GLY A 529 -9.43 1.45 -24.32
CA GLY A 529 -10.67 0.68 -24.37
C GLY A 529 -10.46 -0.83 -24.33
N LYS A 530 -9.27 -1.32 -23.96
CA LYS A 530 -8.99 -2.76 -23.90
C LYS A 530 -9.82 -3.43 -22.80
N VAL A 531 -10.73 -4.31 -23.20
CA VAL A 531 -11.46 -5.22 -22.32
C VAL A 531 -10.58 -6.43 -21.96
N THR A 532 -10.60 -6.86 -20.70
CA THR A 532 -9.91 -8.06 -20.21
C THR A 532 -10.82 -8.84 -19.25
N SER A 533 -11.20 -10.07 -19.59
CA SER A 533 -11.96 -10.95 -18.67
C SER A 533 -11.10 -11.31 -17.46
N LEU A 534 -11.66 -11.20 -16.25
CA LEU A 534 -10.94 -11.44 -15.00
C LEU A 534 -11.45 -12.68 -14.25
N ILE A 535 -12.76 -12.95 -14.37
CA ILE A 535 -13.41 -14.17 -13.89
C ILE A 535 -13.80 -15.05 -15.09
N HIS A 536 -14.03 -16.34 -14.84
CA HIS A 536 -14.48 -17.30 -15.85
C HIS A 536 -16.00 -17.21 -16.10
N THR A 537 -16.50 -17.89 -17.14
CA THR A 537 -17.93 -17.86 -17.54
C THR A 537 -18.83 -18.71 -16.66
N ASN A 538 -18.30 -19.79 -16.07
CA ASN A 538 -19.09 -20.83 -15.41
C ASN A 538 -19.10 -20.62 -13.89
N THR A 539 -19.57 -19.46 -13.46
CA THR A 539 -19.68 -19.05 -12.05
C THR A 539 -21.04 -18.41 -11.82
N ALA A 540 -21.45 -18.32 -10.56
CA ALA A 540 -22.59 -17.50 -10.14
C ALA A 540 -22.45 -16.07 -10.65
N GLN A 541 -23.57 -15.35 -10.78
CA GLN A 541 -23.56 -13.97 -11.23
C GLN A 541 -22.86 -13.06 -10.22
N SER A 542 -21.94 -12.20 -10.70
CA SER A 542 -21.26 -11.22 -9.84
C SER A 542 -22.19 -10.12 -9.36
N TYR A 543 -21.87 -9.55 -8.21
CA TYR A 543 -22.64 -8.49 -7.55
C TYR A 543 -21.68 -7.61 -6.75
N HIS A 544 -21.49 -6.35 -7.15
CA HIS A 544 -20.52 -5.40 -6.55
C HIS A 544 -19.05 -5.80 -6.65
N VAL A 545 -18.23 -4.87 -7.15
CA VAL A 545 -16.76 -4.99 -7.18
C VAL A 545 -16.15 -3.94 -6.25
N SER A 546 -15.00 -4.26 -5.64
CA SER A 546 -14.24 -3.32 -4.82
C SER A 546 -12.74 -3.48 -5.02
N CYS A 547 -12.08 -2.38 -5.34
CA CYS A 547 -10.65 -2.22 -5.61
C CYS A 547 -9.99 -1.26 -4.60
N ARG A 548 -10.58 -1.18 -3.39
CA ARG A 548 -10.16 -0.31 -2.29
C ARG A 548 -8.87 -0.75 -1.59
N ASP A 549 -8.27 -1.85 -2.01
CA ASP A 549 -7.01 -2.37 -1.48
C ASP A 549 -5.80 -1.59 -2.01
N PHE A 550 -5.72 -0.30 -1.66
CA PHE A 550 -4.78 0.66 -2.24
C PHE A 550 -3.29 0.30 -2.08
N ALA A 551 -2.94 -0.57 -1.14
CA ALA A 551 -1.60 -1.10 -0.89
C ALA A 551 -1.40 -2.56 -1.36
N ARG A 552 -2.40 -3.21 -1.98
CA ARG A 552 -2.31 -4.54 -2.62
C ARG A 552 -2.59 -4.45 -4.14
N PRO A 553 -1.70 -3.83 -4.94
CA PRO A 553 -1.92 -3.70 -6.38
C PRO A 553 -2.05 -5.05 -7.10
N GLY A 554 -2.82 -5.08 -8.18
CA GLY A 554 -3.05 -6.27 -9.01
C GLY A 554 -4.15 -7.21 -8.51
N TRP A 555 -4.95 -6.77 -7.55
CA TRP A 555 -6.10 -7.48 -6.98
C TRP A 555 -7.31 -6.54 -6.87
N CYS A 556 -8.52 -7.12 -6.85
CA CYS A 556 -9.77 -6.52 -6.39
C CYS A 556 -10.65 -7.64 -5.77
N TYR A 557 -11.84 -7.31 -5.28
CA TYR A 557 -12.77 -8.19 -4.57
C TYR A 557 -14.16 -8.09 -5.19
N ALA A 558 -14.94 -9.17 -5.16
CA ALA A 558 -16.32 -9.19 -5.62
C ALA A 558 -17.18 -10.12 -4.77
N SER A 559 -18.42 -9.70 -4.50
CA SER A 559 -19.49 -10.59 -4.04
C SER A 559 -20.19 -11.24 -5.24
N PHE A 560 -20.88 -12.34 -4.97
CA PHE A 560 -21.61 -13.11 -5.96
C PHE A 560 -22.99 -13.48 -5.43
N TRP A 561 -23.98 -13.58 -6.32
CA TRP A 561 -25.33 -14.00 -5.99
C TRP A 561 -25.36 -15.49 -5.57
N PRO A 562 -26.41 -15.94 -4.85
CA PRO A 562 -26.71 -17.35 -4.71
C PRO A 562 -26.91 -18.00 -6.09
N GLY A 563 -26.09 -19.00 -6.40
CA GLY A 563 -26.03 -19.73 -7.67
C GLY A 563 -25.89 -21.21 -7.39
N SER A 564 -27.00 -21.87 -7.02
CA SER A 564 -26.97 -23.24 -6.48
C SER A 564 -26.38 -24.24 -7.49
N GLY A 565 -25.25 -24.84 -7.12
CA GLY A 565 -24.50 -25.75 -8.00
C GLY A 565 -23.42 -25.07 -8.86
N GLU A 566 -23.21 -23.76 -8.72
CA GLU A 566 -22.22 -22.98 -9.44
C GLU A 566 -21.01 -22.64 -8.54
N ALA A 567 -19.87 -22.33 -9.14
CA ALA A 567 -18.74 -21.76 -8.39
C ALA A 567 -19.08 -20.32 -7.96
N PHE A 568 -18.60 -19.93 -6.77
CA PHE A 568 -18.89 -18.64 -6.13
C PHE A 568 -20.36 -18.45 -5.68
N ASN A 569 -21.09 -19.54 -5.43
CA ASN A 569 -22.45 -19.51 -4.86
C ASN A 569 -22.50 -18.76 -3.51
N ASP A 570 -23.12 -17.58 -3.48
CA ASP A 570 -23.20 -16.72 -2.29
C ASP A 570 -21.82 -16.49 -1.63
N GLU A 571 -20.79 -16.22 -2.43
CA GLU A 571 -19.42 -16.05 -1.96
C GLU A 571 -18.90 -14.62 -2.14
N ILE A 572 -17.89 -14.28 -1.33
CA ILE A 572 -16.99 -13.16 -1.60
C ILE A 572 -15.59 -13.71 -1.87
N ILE A 573 -14.95 -13.20 -2.93
CA ILE A 573 -13.61 -13.59 -3.35
C ILE A 573 -12.72 -12.35 -3.56
N ALA A 574 -11.40 -12.52 -3.49
CA ALA A 574 -10.45 -11.66 -4.18
C ALA A 574 -10.07 -12.29 -5.53
N PHE A 575 -9.74 -11.47 -6.54
CA PHE A 575 -9.33 -11.93 -7.86
C PHE A 575 -8.22 -11.07 -8.45
N ARG A 576 -7.40 -11.66 -9.34
CA ARG A 576 -6.28 -10.98 -10.01
C ARG A 576 -6.75 -10.10 -11.17
N LEU A 577 -6.09 -8.95 -11.35
CA LEU A 577 -6.34 -7.99 -12.43
C LEU A 577 -5.57 -8.28 -13.73
N ASP A 578 -4.76 -9.34 -13.76
CA ASP A 578 -3.90 -9.72 -14.89
C ASP A 578 -4.60 -10.60 -15.94
N GLY A 579 -5.87 -10.96 -15.73
CA GLY A 579 -6.64 -11.84 -16.62
C GLY A 579 -6.30 -13.33 -16.47
N SER A 580 -5.57 -13.73 -15.43
CA SER A 580 -5.20 -15.13 -15.18
C SER A 580 -6.33 -16.02 -14.66
N GLY A 581 -7.45 -15.44 -14.21
CA GLY A 581 -8.53 -16.18 -13.52
C GLY A 581 -8.18 -16.64 -12.10
N GLN A 582 -7.03 -16.24 -11.55
CA GLN A 582 -6.64 -16.57 -10.18
C GLN A 582 -7.51 -15.85 -9.15
N VAL A 583 -7.95 -16.59 -8.14
CA VAL A 583 -8.83 -16.11 -7.06
C VAL A 583 -8.32 -16.54 -5.69
N GLU A 584 -8.86 -15.88 -4.66
CA GLU A 584 -8.81 -16.26 -3.25
C GLU A 584 -10.23 -16.23 -2.71
N ARG A 585 -10.74 -17.35 -2.21
CA ARG A 585 -12.13 -17.47 -1.73
C ARG A 585 -12.18 -17.18 -0.24
N LEU A 586 -13.11 -16.33 0.19
CA LEU A 586 -13.00 -15.66 1.49
C LEU A 586 -14.09 -16.05 2.47
N VAL A 587 -15.37 -16.00 2.08
CA VAL A 587 -16.51 -16.22 2.98
C VAL A 587 -17.80 -16.47 2.20
N ASN A 588 -18.75 -17.21 2.78
CA ASN A 588 -20.15 -17.21 2.35
C ASN A 588 -20.93 -16.05 3.01
N THR A 589 -21.87 -15.41 2.31
CA THR A 589 -22.47 -14.16 2.83
C THR A 589 -23.58 -14.39 3.85
N HIS A 590 -24.27 -15.54 3.79
CA HIS A 590 -25.36 -15.94 4.69
C HIS A 590 -26.54 -14.94 4.74
N THR A 591 -26.76 -14.15 3.68
CA THR A 591 -27.77 -13.09 3.65
C THR A 591 -28.85 -13.35 2.59
N ASP A 592 -30.12 -13.12 2.92
CA ASP A 592 -31.17 -12.99 1.89
C ASP A 592 -31.30 -11.51 1.50
N THR A 593 -31.09 -11.20 0.22
CA THR A 593 -31.21 -9.85 -0.35
C THR A 593 -32.57 -9.55 -0.97
N SER A 594 -33.50 -10.53 -0.99
CA SER A 594 -34.83 -10.40 -1.60
C SER A 594 -35.60 -9.19 -1.04
N GLY A 595 -35.72 -8.13 -1.83
CA GLY A 595 -36.36 -6.87 -1.40
C GLY A 595 -35.60 -6.07 -0.35
N CYS A 596 -34.31 -6.36 -0.11
CA CYS A 596 -33.50 -5.74 0.94
C CYS A 596 -32.13 -5.25 0.42
N TYR A 597 -32.11 -4.04 -0.16
CA TYR A 597 -30.87 -3.38 -0.61
C TYR A 597 -29.81 -3.26 0.51
N ARG A 598 -30.23 -3.00 1.76
CA ARG A 598 -29.31 -2.92 2.91
C ARG A 598 -28.82 -4.29 3.41
N CYS A 599 -29.35 -5.40 2.91
CA CYS A 599 -28.87 -6.76 3.19
C CYS A 599 -27.73 -7.21 2.25
N GLU A 600 -27.50 -6.48 1.16
CA GLU A 600 -26.45 -6.73 0.17
C GLU A 600 -25.05 -6.55 0.77
N SER A 601 -24.10 -7.40 0.39
CA SER A 601 -22.84 -7.51 1.14
C SER A 601 -21.89 -6.33 0.99
N HIS A 602 -21.96 -5.59 -0.13
CA HIS A 602 -21.12 -4.43 -0.47
C HIS A 602 -19.67 -4.56 0.07
N PRO A 603 -18.90 -5.55 -0.39
CA PRO A 603 -17.61 -5.89 0.21
C PRO A 603 -16.59 -4.76 0.03
N VAL A 604 -15.84 -4.46 1.08
CA VAL A 604 -14.78 -3.45 1.09
C VAL A 604 -13.50 -4.05 1.71
N PRO A 605 -12.40 -4.19 0.96
CA PRO A 605 -11.13 -4.62 1.53
C PRO A 605 -10.49 -3.51 2.38
N SER A 606 -9.70 -3.92 3.38
CA SER A 606 -8.72 -3.03 4.01
C SER A 606 -7.66 -2.60 3.00
N PRO A 607 -6.96 -1.47 3.20
CA PRO A 607 -5.94 -0.99 2.26
C PRO A 607 -4.85 -2.02 1.93
N ASP A 608 -4.52 -2.93 2.85
CA ASP A 608 -3.55 -4.02 2.67
C ASP A 608 -4.11 -5.27 1.98
N GLY A 609 -5.43 -5.35 1.75
CA GLY A 609 -6.11 -6.50 1.17
C GLY A 609 -5.96 -7.80 1.96
N MET A 610 -5.67 -7.74 3.27
CA MET A 610 -5.60 -8.91 4.15
C MET A 610 -6.83 -9.07 5.05
N ARG A 611 -7.70 -8.06 5.09
CA ARG A 611 -9.02 -8.11 5.72
C ARG A 611 -10.08 -7.60 4.73
N LEU A 612 -11.30 -8.06 4.90
CA LEU A 612 -12.47 -7.65 4.11
C LEU A 612 -13.63 -7.36 5.06
N LEU A 613 -14.22 -6.18 4.96
CA LEU A 613 -15.48 -5.83 5.61
C LEU A 613 -16.64 -6.14 4.65
N PHE A 614 -17.69 -6.78 5.15
CA PHE A 614 -18.91 -7.00 4.41
C PHE A 614 -20.13 -6.90 5.31
N ALA A 615 -21.30 -6.68 4.71
CA ALA A 615 -22.58 -6.67 5.40
C ALA A 615 -23.30 -8.00 5.25
N SER A 616 -24.04 -8.40 6.28
CA SER A 616 -24.94 -9.54 6.21
C SER A 616 -26.06 -9.41 7.23
N SER A 617 -27.27 -9.84 6.86
CA SER A 617 -28.37 -10.06 7.80
C SER A 617 -28.14 -11.32 8.67
N TRP A 618 -27.37 -12.27 8.15
CA TRP A 618 -27.17 -13.63 8.66
C TRP A 618 -28.48 -14.43 8.74
N SER A 619 -29.36 -14.27 7.75
CA SER A 619 -30.72 -14.79 7.72
C SER A 619 -30.88 -16.16 7.05
N VAL A 620 -29.86 -16.66 6.34
CA VAL A 620 -29.86 -17.98 5.68
C VAL A 620 -28.67 -18.83 6.12
N ALA A 621 -28.77 -20.16 5.91
CA ALA A 621 -27.80 -21.17 6.35
C ALA A 621 -27.28 -20.99 7.80
N CYS A 622 -28.17 -20.67 8.74
CA CYS A 622 -27.79 -20.24 10.09
C CYS A 622 -28.42 -21.08 11.21
N GLY A 623 -29.02 -22.23 10.87
CA GLY A 623 -29.62 -23.16 11.82
C GLY A 623 -30.69 -22.48 12.69
N SER A 624 -30.58 -22.64 14.01
CA SER A 624 -31.52 -22.07 14.98
C SER A 624 -31.16 -20.66 15.49
N THR A 625 -30.03 -20.09 15.06
CA THR A 625 -29.53 -18.78 15.54
C THR A 625 -29.35 -17.78 14.41
N CYS A 626 -30.30 -17.78 13.47
CA CYS A 626 -30.39 -16.81 12.38
C CYS A 626 -30.62 -15.36 12.87
N GLY A 627 -30.10 -14.41 12.09
CA GLY A 627 -30.50 -13.01 12.13
C GLY A 627 -31.77 -12.74 11.31
N THR A 628 -31.98 -11.48 10.95
CA THR A 628 -33.16 -11.01 10.21
C THR A 628 -32.76 -9.96 9.18
N GLN A 629 -33.46 -9.91 8.04
CA GLN A 629 -33.24 -8.88 7.01
C GLN A 629 -33.45 -7.44 7.53
N SER A 630 -34.27 -7.26 8.58
CA SER A 630 -34.44 -5.98 9.28
C SER A 630 -33.24 -5.55 10.13
N ASN A 631 -32.19 -6.38 10.21
CA ASN A 631 -31.01 -6.16 11.03
C ASN A 631 -29.70 -6.53 10.28
N PRO A 632 -29.36 -5.86 9.16
CA PRO A 632 -28.08 -6.02 8.48
C PRO A 632 -26.92 -5.46 9.32
N GLN A 633 -25.84 -6.22 9.39
CA GLN A 633 -24.72 -5.96 10.30
C GLN A 633 -23.38 -6.17 9.61
N ALA A 634 -22.34 -5.45 10.07
CA ALA A 634 -20.98 -5.60 9.59
C ALA A 634 -20.23 -6.80 10.19
N TYR A 635 -19.49 -7.49 9.32
CA TYR A 635 -18.58 -8.59 9.61
C TYR A 635 -17.23 -8.36 8.93
N VAL A 636 -16.15 -8.83 9.55
CA VAL A 636 -14.81 -8.78 8.95
C VAL A 636 -14.27 -10.19 8.77
N VAL A 637 -13.87 -10.51 7.53
CA VAL A 637 -13.01 -11.64 7.19
C VAL A 637 -11.55 -11.22 7.37
N ASP A 638 -10.75 -12.08 7.99
CA ASP A 638 -9.31 -11.89 8.19
C ASP A 638 -8.53 -13.08 7.60
N THR A 639 -7.61 -12.79 6.68
CA THR A 639 -6.74 -13.77 6.03
C THR A 639 -5.29 -13.70 6.52
N ARG A 640 -4.97 -12.86 7.51
CA ARG A 640 -3.58 -12.64 7.99
C ARG A 640 -2.93 -13.89 8.60
N ALA A 641 -3.72 -14.86 9.04
CA ALA A 641 -3.24 -16.15 9.55
C ALA A 641 -2.96 -17.19 8.43
N LEU A 642 -3.29 -16.88 7.17
CA LEU A 642 -3.24 -17.80 6.02
C LEU A 642 -2.24 -17.36 4.93
N ARG A 643 -1.37 -16.37 5.22
CA ARG A 643 -0.46 -15.71 4.25
C ARG A 643 0.92 -15.42 4.84
#